data_AF-A0A933K5T4-F1
#
_entry.id   AF-A0A933K5T4-F1
#
_cell.length_a   1.000
_cell.length_b   1.000
_cell.length_c   1.000
_cell.angle_alpha   90.00
_cell.angle_beta   90.00
_cell.angle_gamma   90.00
#
_symmetry.space_group_name_H-M   'P 1'
#
loop_
_entity.id
_entity.type
_entity.pdbx_description
1 polymer ?
#
loop_
_entity_poly.entity_id
_entity_poly.type
_entity_poly.pdbx_seq_one_letter_code
_entity_poly.pdbx_strand_id
1 'polypeptide(L)'
;MSRKARHRRRRENELPPPSSARRPAGSSVQPGARPARPRILAATVLFPLLVTLSLAYTLDHLLWEKEARHDFRSLHVAARVMDQGGNPYDVGQMNDLARSSGIKEYVWPYLYTPFLASMLVPVTRVIDVLWLQHLWTFLSALALALSLSLAIPLVESWLDRAGLPEGAAGSRRMSLLLLACLMIRVLPTKNIVFLGQVDLVIVALLTLSLWCDREGHWRMSGIFLAVAVVTRVTPVVLALGLVWRGRWRTLAWLGGSAAALIALSILVGKVGPWVEFLRWVPSMAPGSAVPGLFPPHAYPNFSIAAWVSRLAGDDLWLAGVVVPAVTLVIILAIVELARDKEPELAEPLVASGLLIAVVLASPIAYLNHLVYILPGIMFLLAVELQQGRYGRFASLLAIVTITAVDFPLVYDALGLGPFGRRVVTSLNLYGLLTLLGWTIARLIATPAAPPGARSSAPIGWPVHRGLEVVAILAAVASLGTFGIAASLRLTAPFALDWAEGLSMLHALSLCRGWPPFHAPDVESIPPIYTPGHALLLWGLARVGLAGFFVPRLLAVGMTLAAVVVLYRLVRREGGGRTDALAGVAVFLGSYVALDRSLDTGRVDTPALFFFALALRWLLAPGRWPAGTWAGILSLVAAGLIKQSYGLPGVALILGMFARRPVKARHVLLRCVAIVVGVVVLLEIWCRGWFLFWTVKLPGMQAWDLTKRWMALAGDLGGAFPVVLLLAAPSCLVLRILAGRSSGPGGVALPLAALATYAMGALGRIKVGGHVNVWTGFVFMEGLMVGALLADLNRLARHRPSWGPFARACRATIVLVAVVGAMTRLGDPRSARPGADEYIKARMFQREVQSRSRVLCPIFPLETELAGGAPQFSLMPLWDISYAGADLSVRGLQERIRSRWFEAVMLPLENAQSLPGLAEAYEPIRVVPAPQMVGGNRMLPLWVWLPRKDRQGPDGPAGAERSPARRD
;
A
#
# COMPACT_ATOMS: atom_id res chain seq x y z
N MET A 1 6.20 -94.15 24.91
CA MET A 1 7.18 -93.37 24.11
C MET A 1 6.57 -91.99 23.85
N SER A 2 7.19 -90.83 23.99
CA SER A 2 8.39 -90.32 24.66
C SER A 2 8.19 -88.79 24.62
N ARG A 3 7.86 -88.10 25.71
CA ARG A 3 8.75 -87.54 26.76
C ARG A 3 9.33 -86.15 26.45
N LYS A 4 9.09 -85.26 27.43
CA LYS A 4 9.88 -84.11 27.94
C LYS A 4 9.37 -82.72 27.50
N ALA A 5 8.68 -81.94 28.32
CA ALA A 5 8.75 -81.61 29.76
C ALA A 5 9.92 -80.70 30.16
N ARG A 6 9.57 -79.48 30.63
CA ARG A 6 10.04 -78.74 31.83
C ARG A 6 9.75 -77.24 31.62
N HIS A 7 9.46 -76.40 32.61
CA HIS A 7 8.88 -76.53 33.95
C HIS A 7 8.70 -75.08 34.47
N ARG A 8 7.57 -74.77 35.10
CA ARG A 8 7.43 -73.92 36.32
C ARG A 8 8.24 -72.61 36.44
N ARG A 9 7.52 -71.49 36.64
CA ARG A 9 7.32 -70.92 38.00
C ARG A 9 6.11 -69.97 38.07
N ARG A 10 5.22 -70.30 39.02
CA ARG A 10 4.21 -69.43 39.63
C ARG A 10 4.87 -68.23 40.30
N ARG A 11 4.23 -67.06 40.21
CA ARG A 11 3.94 -66.09 41.28
C ARG A 11 2.76 -65.25 40.76
N GLU A 12 1.57 -65.46 41.29
CA GLU A 12 1.03 -64.61 42.36
C GLU A 12 1.07 -63.13 41.95
N ASN A 13 -0.01 -62.70 41.31
CA ASN A 13 -0.61 -61.39 41.54
C ASN A 13 -2.09 -61.53 41.16
N GLU A 14 -2.86 -61.90 42.18
CA GLU A 14 -4.29 -61.72 42.23
C GLU A 14 -4.60 -60.27 41.84
N LEU A 15 -5.22 -60.09 40.67
CA LEU A 15 -5.93 -58.86 40.38
C LEU A 15 -7.12 -58.83 41.35
N PRO A 16 -7.26 -57.77 42.17
CA PRO A 16 -8.44 -57.63 42.99
C PRO A 16 -9.68 -57.54 42.09
N PRO A 17 -10.85 -58.03 42.56
CA PRO A 17 -12.10 -57.86 41.83
C PRO A 17 -12.32 -56.36 41.56
N PRO A 18 -12.98 -55.97 40.45
CA PRO A 18 -13.33 -54.59 40.21
C PRO A 18 -14.15 -54.13 41.41
N SER A 19 -13.52 -53.35 42.28
CA SER A 19 -14.20 -52.69 43.37
C SER A 19 -15.29 -51.87 42.71
N SER A 20 -16.52 -52.20 43.09
CA SER A 20 -17.71 -51.39 42.88
C SER A 20 -17.33 -49.95 43.25
N ALA A 21 -16.99 -49.17 42.23
CA ALA A 21 -16.69 -47.76 42.38
C ALA A 21 -17.94 -47.16 42.99
N ARG A 22 -17.82 -46.86 44.30
CA ARG A 22 -18.79 -46.09 45.06
C ARG A 22 -19.20 -44.94 44.18
N ARG A 23 -20.45 -44.98 43.71
CA ARG A 23 -21.14 -43.75 43.30
C ARG A 23 -20.90 -42.79 44.47
N PRO A 24 -20.22 -41.65 44.28
CA PRO A 24 -20.19 -40.65 45.32
C PRO A 24 -21.65 -40.35 45.62
N ALA A 25 -22.02 -40.58 46.88
CA ALA A 25 -23.33 -40.23 47.40
C ALA A 25 -23.68 -38.84 46.88
N GLY A 26 -24.83 -38.73 46.24
CA GLY A 26 -25.32 -37.47 45.72
C GLY A 26 -25.31 -36.45 46.84
N SER A 27 -24.30 -35.59 46.85
CA SER A 27 -24.50 -34.23 47.32
C SER A 27 -25.42 -33.63 46.28
N SER A 28 -26.72 -33.74 46.56
CA SER A 28 -27.68 -32.72 46.16
C SER A 28 -27.17 -31.39 46.73
N VAL A 29 -26.16 -30.82 46.08
CA VAL A 29 -25.90 -29.40 46.15
C VAL A 29 -27.14 -28.82 45.51
N GLN A 30 -28.14 -28.55 46.35
CA GLN A 30 -29.21 -27.65 46.02
C GLN A 30 -28.54 -26.46 45.33
N PRO A 31 -29.03 -25.97 44.18
CA PRO A 31 -28.57 -24.72 43.64
C PRO A 31 -28.89 -23.65 44.68
N GLY A 32 -27.95 -23.45 45.61
CA GLY A 32 -28.04 -22.44 46.65
C GLY A 32 -28.30 -21.16 45.92
N ALA A 33 -29.46 -20.58 46.18
CA ALA A 33 -29.84 -19.28 45.69
C ALA A 33 -28.65 -18.35 45.99
N ARG A 34 -27.85 -18.03 44.95
CA ARG A 34 -26.75 -17.10 45.06
C ARG A 34 -27.35 -15.85 45.69
N PRO A 35 -26.88 -15.37 46.86
CA PRO A 35 -27.46 -14.20 47.48
C PRO A 35 -27.34 -13.05 46.48
N ALA A 36 -28.46 -12.64 45.87
CA ALA A 36 -28.51 -11.55 44.90
C ALA A 36 -28.30 -10.16 45.55
N ARG A 37 -28.23 -10.11 46.89
CA ARG A 37 -28.25 -8.87 47.68
C ARG A 37 -26.98 -7.99 47.61
N PRO A 38 -25.72 -8.49 47.50
CA PRO A 38 -24.55 -7.61 47.42
C PRO A 38 -24.30 -7.01 46.01
N ARG A 39 -25.01 -7.47 44.97
CA ARG A 39 -24.95 -6.87 43.63
C ARG A 39 -25.84 -5.62 43.53
N ILE A 40 -27.01 -5.65 44.15
CA ILE A 40 -27.95 -4.52 44.21
C ILE A 40 -27.35 -3.40 45.08
N LEU A 41 -26.79 -3.74 46.26
CA LEU A 41 -26.22 -2.77 47.20
C LEU A 41 -25.03 -1.99 46.61
N ALA A 42 -24.16 -2.67 45.84
CA ALA A 42 -23.05 -2.04 45.13
C ALA A 42 -23.56 -1.11 44.01
N ALA A 43 -24.55 -1.53 43.23
CA ALA A 43 -25.15 -0.67 42.19
C ALA A 43 -25.79 0.61 42.80
N THR A 44 -26.41 0.52 43.98
CA THR A 44 -27.00 1.69 44.67
C THR A 44 -26.01 2.70 45.24
N VAL A 45 -24.75 2.34 45.48
CA VAL A 45 -23.74 3.28 46.04
C VAL A 45 -22.73 3.72 44.97
N LEU A 46 -22.32 2.80 44.10
CA LEU A 46 -21.30 3.07 43.07
C LEU A 46 -21.82 3.97 41.95
N PHE A 47 -23.08 3.76 41.53
CA PHE A 47 -23.69 4.57 40.46
C PHE A 47 -23.84 6.04 40.90
N PRO A 48 -24.40 6.38 42.09
CA PRO A 48 -24.44 7.77 42.54
C PRO A 48 -23.06 8.40 42.73
N LEU A 49 -22.03 7.66 43.16
CA LEU A 49 -20.67 8.17 43.28
C LEU A 49 -20.09 8.51 41.90
N LEU A 50 -20.20 7.60 40.93
CA LEU A 50 -19.70 7.82 39.56
C LEU A 50 -20.50 8.90 38.83
N VAL A 51 -21.81 8.98 39.08
CA VAL A 51 -22.67 10.07 38.62
C VAL A 51 -22.21 11.39 39.23
N THR A 52 -21.97 11.46 40.55
CA THR A 52 -21.49 12.68 41.22
C THR A 52 -20.11 13.09 40.70
N LEU A 53 -19.18 12.16 40.50
CA LEU A 53 -17.86 12.45 39.95
C LEU A 53 -17.93 12.91 38.48
N SER A 54 -18.79 12.27 37.68
CA SER A 54 -19.01 12.67 36.28
C SER A 54 -19.70 14.03 36.21
N LEU A 55 -20.71 14.27 37.05
CA LEU A 55 -21.42 15.54 37.15
C LEU A 55 -20.50 16.66 37.63
N ALA A 56 -19.73 16.45 38.70
CA ALA A 56 -18.75 17.42 39.20
C ALA A 56 -17.71 17.76 38.13
N TYR A 57 -17.28 16.76 37.36
CA TYR A 57 -16.38 16.94 36.23
C TYR A 57 -17.02 17.74 35.07
N THR A 58 -18.31 17.58 34.82
CA THR A 58 -19.06 18.33 33.79
C THR A 58 -19.59 19.69 34.26
N LEU A 59 -19.79 19.89 35.56
CA LEU A 59 -20.31 21.11 36.18
C LEU A 59 -19.36 22.29 35.99
N ASP A 60 -18.05 22.02 36.05
CA ASP A 60 -17.00 22.99 35.71
C ASP A 60 -17.11 23.51 34.26
N HIS A 61 -17.85 22.84 33.37
CA HIS A 61 -18.09 23.34 32.00
C HIS A 61 -19.48 23.95 31.84
N LEU A 62 -20.48 23.40 32.54
CA LEU A 62 -21.82 23.97 32.58
C LEU A 62 -21.85 25.39 33.18
N LEU A 63 -20.97 25.68 34.12
CA LEU A 63 -20.95 26.97 34.84
C LEU A 63 -20.17 28.08 34.12
N TRP A 64 -19.25 27.73 33.20
CA TRP A 64 -18.30 28.69 32.65
C TRP A 64 -18.50 29.02 31.16
N GLU A 65 -19.21 28.19 30.40
CA GLU A 65 -19.45 28.43 28.97
C GLU A 65 -20.86 28.97 28.70
N LYS A 66 -20.94 30.18 28.14
CA LYS A 66 -22.20 30.82 27.70
C LYS A 66 -22.60 30.46 26.27
N GLU A 67 -21.69 29.85 25.51
CA GLU A 67 -21.86 29.56 24.09
C GLU A 67 -22.18 28.09 23.84
N ALA A 68 -22.90 27.82 22.75
CA ALA A 68 -23.21 26.45 22.40
C ALA A 68 -21.98 25.65 21.92
N ARG A 69 -21.92 24.35 22.18
CA ARG A 69 -20.78 23.47 21.88
C ARG A 69 -20.73 23.10 20.40
N HIS A 70 -19.54 23.03 19.83
CA HIS A 70 -19.32 22.96 18.38
C HIS A 70 -20.07 21.80 17.68
N ASP A 71 -20.00 20.57 18.18
CA ASP A 71 -20.65 19.43 17.51
C ASP A 71 -22.14 19.36 17.86
N PHE A 72 -22.51 19.74 19.08
CA PHE A 72 -23.92 19.80 19.47
C PHE A 72 -24.72 20.80 18.62
N ARG A 73 -24.14 21.96 18.29
CA ARG A 73 -24.75 22.92 17.34
C ARG A 73 -25.08 22.24 16.01
N SER A 74 -24.16 21.42 15.51
CA SER A 74 -24.34 20.69 14.25
C SER A 74 -25.49 19.68 14.34
N LEU A 75 -25.66 18.99 15.48
CA LEU A 75 -26.81 18.12 15.73
C LEU A 75 -28.14 18.90 15.75
N HIS A 76 -28.17 20.03 16.47
CA HIS A 76 -29.36 20.87 16.59
C HIS A 76 -29.77 21.46 15.23
N VAL A 77 -28.82 22.06 14.51
CA VAL A 77 -29.07 22.67 13.20
C VAL A 77 -29.46 21.62 12.17
N ALA A 78 -28.82 20.44 12.15
CA ALA A 78 -29.22 19.36 11.26
C ALA A 78 -30.68 18.93 11.48
N ALA A 79 -31.12 18.81 12.74
CA ALA A 79 -32.51 18.53 13.06
C ALA A 79 -33.46 19.64 12.58
N ARG A 80 -33.09 20.92 12.74
CA ARG A 80 -33.89 22.06 12.25
C ARG A 80 -33.94 22.13 10.72
N VAL A 81 -32.84 21.85 10.02
CA VAL A 81 -32.80 21.75 8.55
C VAL A 81 -33.74 20.64 8.09
N MET A 82 -33.70 19.47 8.74
CA MET A 82 -34.61 18.37 8.43
C MET A 82 -36.08 18.71 8.70
N ASP A 83 -36.37 19.45 9.78
CA ASP A 83 -37.72 19.91 10.10
C ASP A 83 -38.29 20.80 8.99
N GLN A 84 -37.45 21.65 8.39
CA GLN A 84 -37.78 22.50 7.25
C GLN A 84 -37.77 21.76 5.89
N GLY A 85 -37.51 20.44 5.88
CA GLY A 85 -37.45 19.64 4.66
C GLY A 85 -36.16 19.80 3.85
N GLY A 86 -35.11 20.40 4.42
CA GLY A 86 -33.79 20.56 3.80
C GLY A 86 -32.89 19.32 3.92
N ASN A 87 -31.68 19.44 3.36
CA ASN A 87 -30.64 18.43 3.41
C ASN A 87 -29.67 18.68 4.58
N PRO A 88 -29.66 17.86 5.64
CA PRO A 88 -28.75 18.04 6.77
C PRO A 88 -27.28 17.78 6.42
N TYR A 89 -26.97 17.26 5.23
CA TYR A 89 -25.59 17.02 4.76
C TYR A 89 -25.06 18.15 3.86
N ASP A 90 -25.87 19.16 3.57
CA ASP A 90 -25.45 20.39 2.90
C ASP A 90 -24.97 21.40 3.95
N VAL A 91 -23.65 21.53 4.06
CA VAL A 91 -22.99 22.43 5.02
C VAL A 91 -23.35 23.89 4.77
N GLY A 92 -23.59 24.27 3.52
CA GLY A 92 -24.04 25.63 3.17
C GLY A 92 -25.42 25.89 3.76
N GLN A 93 -26.37 24.99 3.50
CA GLN A 93 -27.72 25.08 4.06
C GLN A 93 -27.73 25.10 5.60
N MET A 94 -26.90 24.27 6.24
CA MET A 94 -26.74 24.27 7.70
C MET A 94 -26.24 25.63 8.21
N ASN A 95 -25.20 26.19 7.60
CA ASN A 95 -24.64 27.48 8.03
C ASN A 95 -25.58 28.66 7.74
N ASP A 96 -26.36 28.61 6.66
CA ASP A 96 -27.39 29.62 6.36
C ASP A 96 -28.52 29.60 7.40
N LEU A 97 -28.99 28.40 7.76
CA LEU A 97 -29.99 28.26 8.82
C LEU A 97 -29.42 28.70 10.19
N ALA A 98 -28.18 28.34 10.49
CA ALA A 98 -27.51 28.75 11.73
C ALA A 98 -27.42 30.28 11.84
N ARG A 99 -26.96 30.96 10.77
CA ARG A 99 -26.85 32.42 10.71
C ARG A 99 -28.20 33.11 10.85
N SER A 100 -29.23 32.62 10.14
CA SER A 100 -30.59 33.17 10.25
C SER A 100 -31.21 32.93 11.63
N SER A 101 -30.75 31.91 12.36
CA SER A 101 -31.18 31.60 13.74
C SER A 101 -30.31 32.30 14.80
N GLY A 102 -29.41 33.20 14.42
CA GLY A 102 -28.56 33.96 15.35
C GLY A 102 -27.32 33.22 15.86
N ILE A 103 -27.01 32.04 15.34
CA ILE A 103 -25.75 31.32 15.62
C ILE A 103 -24.67 31.92 14.70
N LYS A 104 -23.72 32.66 15.28
CA LYS A 104 -22.71 33.42 14.52
C LYS A 104 -21.55 32.54 14.06
N GLU A 105 -21.31 31.47 14.77
CA GLU A 105 -20.17 30.58 14.57
C GLU A 105 -20.46 29.53 13.52
N TYR A 106 -19.38 29.04 12.93
CA TYR A 106 -19.43 28.00 11.93
C TYR A 106 -20.01 26.70 12.50
N VAL A 107 -20.94 26.09 11.76
CA VAL A 107 -21.53 24.80 12.05
C VAL A 107 -20.82 23.73 11.23
N TRP A 108 -20.30 22.72 11.91
CA TRP A 108 -19.57 21.64 11.28
C TRP A 108 -20.49 20.70 10.49
N PRO A 109 -19.95 19.96 9.52
CA PRO A 109 -20.73 19.00 8.74
C PRO A 109 -21.37 17.93 9.64
N TYR A 110 -22.63 17.60 9.38
CA TYR A 110 -23.34 16.55 10.11
C TYR A 110 -22.86 15.15 9.68
N LEU A 111 -22.18 14.42 10.58
CA LEU A 111 -21.54 13.13 10.27
C LEU A 111 -22.33 11.88 10.68
N TYR A 112 -23.56 12.03 11.16
CA TYR A 112 -24.37 10.94 11.70
C TYR A 112 -25.45 10.48 10.70
N THR A 113 -26.08 9.34 10.96
CA THR A 113 -27.21 8.93 10.12
C THR A 113 -28.42 9.82 10.39
N PRO A 114 -29.41 9.87 9.47
CA PRO A 114 -30.60 10.70 9.66
C PRO A 114 -31.43 10.33 10.89
N PHE A 115 -31.25 9.13 11.44
CA PHE A 115 -31.97 8.70 12.64
C PHE A 115 -31.77 9.68 13.80
N LEU A 116 -30.53 10.08 14.09
CA LEU A 116 -30.24 10.93 15.25
C LEU A 116 -30.89 12.32 15.12
N ALA A 117 -30.77 12.95 13.95
CA ALA A 117 -31.41 14.24 13.70
C ALA A 117 -32.94 14.13 13.70
N SER A 118 -33.51 13.05 13.13
CA SER A 118 -34.96 12.80 13.16
C SER A 118 -35.52 12.70 14.58
N MET A 119 -34.79 12.05 15.50
CA MET A 119 -35.21 11.93 16.90
C MET A 119 -35.11 13.26 17.65
N LEU A 120 -34.26 14.19 17.19
CA LEU A 120 -34.12 15.52 17.78
C LEU A 120 -35.18 16.51 17.26
N VAL A 121 -35.77 16.31 16.08
CA VAL A 121 -36.79 17.21 15.48
C VAL A 121 -37.91 17.60 16.46
N PRO A 122 -38.59 16.65 17.16
CA PRO A 122 -39.66 17.03 18.08
C PRO A 122 -39.16 17.89 19.25
N VAL A 123 -37.92 17.65 19.68
CA VAL A 123 -37.32 18.32 20.84
C VAL A 123 -36.87 19.74 20.47
N THR A 124 -36.28 19.94 19.28
CA THR A 124 -35.83 21.25 18.80
C THR A 124 -36.97 22.20 18.42
N ARG A 125 -38.22 21.74 18.41
CA ARG A 125 -39.42 22.58 18.26
C ARG A 125 -39.87 23.21 19.58
N VAL A 126 -39.56 22.58 20.71
CA VAL A 126 -40.08 22.97 22.03
C VAL A 126 -38.98 23.56 22.92
N ILE A 127 -37.74 23.07 22.80
CA ILE A 127 -36.63 23.44 23.67
C ILE A 127 -35.64 24.31 22.89
N ASP A 128 -35.29 25.45 23.47
CA ASP A 128 -34.22 26.34 22.97
C ASP A 128 -32.86 25.62 22.91
N VAL A 129 -31.98 26.06 22.00
CA VAL A 129 -30.67 25.44 21.77
C VAL A 129 -29.81 25.37 23.03
N LEU A 130 -29.84 26.38 23.91
CA LEU A 130 -29.03 26.43 25.11
C LEU A 130 -29.53 25.42 26.16
N TRP A 131 -30.85 25.37 26.38
CA TRP A 131 -31.47 24.39 27.28
C TRP A 131 -31.27 22.96 26.78
N LEU A 132 -31.37 22.75 25.46
CA LEU A 132 -31.13 21.44 24.87
C LEU A 132 -29.67 21.03 25.01
N GLN A 133 -28.73 21.96 24.94
CA GLN A 133 -27.31 21.70 25.21
C GLN A 133 -27.05 21.31 26.66
N HIS A 134 -27.67 22.00 27.63
CA HIS A 134 -27.53 21.64 29.04
C HIS A 134 -28.08 20.23 29.29
N LEU A 135 -29.25 19.92 28.72
CA LEU A 135 -29.82 18.58 28.76
C LEU A 135 -28.88 17.56 28.10
N TRP A 136 -28.33 17.86 26.93
CA TRP A 136 -27.40 16.97 26.22
C TRP A 136 -26.12 16.71 27.00
N THR A 137 -25.59 17.75 27.65
CA THR A 137 -24.41 17.65 28.54
C THR A 137 -24.72 16.75 29.73
N PHE A 138 -25.87 16.95 30.37
CA PHE A 138 -26.33 16.10 31.47
C PHE A 138 -26.50 14.65 31.04
N LEU A 139 -27.14 14.40 29.89
CA LEU A 139 -27.30 13.06 29.31
C LEU A 139 -25.95 12.42 28.98
N SER A 140 -24.98 13.20 28.52
CA SER A 140 -23.61 12.73 28.25
C SER A 140 -22.89 12.32 29.54
N ALA A 141 -23.01 13.11 30.60
CA ALA A 141 -22.48 12.78 31.93
C ALA A 141 -23.13 11.51 32.50
N LEU A 142 -24.46 11.38 32.35
CA LEU A 142 -25.20 10.20 32.76
C LEU A 142 -24.77 8.96 31.95
N ALA A 143 -24.57 9.11 30.65
CA ALA A 143 -24.09 8.04 29.78
C ALA A 143 -22.68 7.58 30.15
N LEU A 144 -21.77 8.51 30.51
CA LEU A 144 -20.44 8.17 31.04
C LEU A 144 -20.55 7.36 32.34
N ALA A 145 -21.34 7.86 33.30
CA ALA A 145 -21.53 7.19 34.57
C ALA A 145 -22.15 5.80 34.42
N LEU A 146 -23.14 5.66 33.53
CA LEU A 146 -23.76 4.38 33.18
C LEU A 146 -22.73 3.43 32.56
N SER A 147 -21.92 3.92 31.62
CA SER A 147 -20.87 3.12 30.95
C SER A 147 -19.88 2.56 31.96
N LEU A 148 -19.37 3.39 32.88
CA LEU A 148 -18.43 2.95 33.91
C LEU A 148 -19.07 1.99 34.91
N SER A 149 -20.32 2.25 35.30
CA SER A 149 -21.06 1.41 36.25
C SER A 149 -21.38 0.03 35.67
N LEU A 150 -21.60 -0.07 34.36
CA LEU A 150 -21.80 -1.34 33.65
C LEU A 150 -20.48 -2.04 33.31
N ALA A 151 -19.42 -1.28 33.04
CA ALA A 151 -18.10 -1.84 32.73
C ALA A 151 -17.52 -2.61 33.92
N ILE A 152 -17.77 -2.18 35.16
CA ILE A 152 -17.27 -2.87 36.36
C ILE A 152 -17.80 -4.31 36.50
N PRO A 153 -19.11 -4.58 36.55
CA PRO A 153 -19.64 -5.93 36.62
C PRO A 153 -19.35 -6.75 35.35
N LEU A 154 -19.30 -6.10 34.18
CA LEU A 154 -18.88 -6.76 32.95
C LEU A 154 -17.45 -7.29 33.05
N VAL A 155 -16.49 -6.44 33.45
CA VAL A 155 -15.09 -6.80 33.62
C VAL A 155 -14.90 -7.81 34.76
N GLU A 156 -15.59 -7.64 35.89
CA GLU A 156 -15.61 -8.61 36.99
C GLU A 156 -16.00 -10.00 36.45
N SER A 157 -17.08 -10.08 35.68
CA SER A 157 -17.53 -11.34 35.06
C SER A 157 -16.52 -11.94 34.07
N TRP A 158 -15.73 -11.11 33.39
CA TRP A 158 -14.68 -11.55 32.48
C TRP A 158 -13.44 -12.04 33.24
N LEU A 159 -13.09 -11.41 34.36
CA LEU A 159 -12.00 -11.85 35.24
C LEU A 159 -12.33 -13.18 35.92
N ASP A 160 -13.58 -13.38 36.34
CA ASP A 160 -14.05 -14.63 36.95
C ASP A 160 -13.88 -15.80 35.98
N ARG A 161 -14.31 -15.61 34.72
CA ARG A 161 -14.12 -16.60 33.65
C ARG A 161 -12.66 -16.83 33.30
N ALA A 162 -11.82 -15.80 33.46
CA ALA A 162 -10.38 -15.92 33.30
C ALA A 162 -9.70 -16.79 34.37
N GLY A 163 -10.46 -17.30 35.36
CA GLY A 163 -9.94 -18.13 36.44
C GLY A 163 -8.96 -17.37 37.34
N LEU A 164 -9.04 -16.03 37.36
CA LEU A 164 -8.16 -15.22 38.20
C LEU A 164 -8.63 -15.31 39.65
N PRO A 165 -7.72 -15.62 40.60
CA PRO A 165 -8.09 -15.86 41.99
C PRO A 165 -8.87 -14.69 42.56
N GLU A 166 -9.96 -14.99 43.26
CA GLU A 166 -10.65 -14.02 44.10
C GLU A 166 -9.67 -13.61 45.22
N GLY A 167 -8.96 -12.49 45.03
CA GLY A 167 -8.50 -11.73 46.19
C GLY A 167 -9.71 -11.37 47.05
N ALA A 168 -9.50 -10.93 48.30
CA ALA A 168 -10.60 -10.47 49.16
C ALA A 168 -11.57 -9.60 48.36
N ALA A 169 -12.83 -10.01 48.22
CA ALA A 169 -13.76 -9.50 47.19
C ALA A 169 -13.89 -7.96 47.17
N GLY A 170 -13.67 -7.31 48.32
CA GLY A 170 -13.62 -5.84 48.43
C GLY A 170 -12.44 -5.19 47.68
N SER A 171 -11.27 -5.83 47.64
CA SER A 171 -10.06 -5.32 46.98
C SER A 171 -10.19 -5.27 45.45
N ARG A 172 -10.82 -6.29 44.84
CA ARG A 172 -11.02 -6.34 43.38
C ARG A 172 -11.97 -5.24 42.90
N ARG A 173 -13.14 -5.12 43.52
CA ARG A 173 -14.12 -4.07 43.16
C ARG A 173 -13.58 -2.67 43.39
N MET A 174 -12.86 -2.46 44.50
CA MET A 174 -12.17 -1.18 44.74
C MET A 174 -11.15 -0.88 43.64
N SER A 175 -10.35 -1.87 43.23
CA SER A 175 -9.38 -1.70 42.14
C SER A 175 -10.06 -1.33 40.81
N LEU A 176 -11.20 -1.96 40.50
CA LEU A 176 -11.98 -1.64 39.30
C LEU A 176 -12.62 -0.25 39.38
N LEU A 177 -13.06 0.18 40.56
CA LEU A 177 -13.57 1.53 40.78
C LEU A 177 -12.46 2.58 40.59
N LEU A 178 -11.28 2.35 41.18
CA LEU A 178 -10.13 3.23 40.99
C LEU A 178 -9.71 3.30 39.51
N LEU A 179 -9.76 2.16 38.81
CA LEU A 179 -9.50 2.11 37.37
C LEU A 179 -10.56 2.88 36.57
N ALA A 180 -11.84 2.77 36.93
CA ALA A 180 -12.91 3.55 36.31
C ALA A 180 -12.69 5.06 36.50
N CYS A 181 -12.34 5.50 37.71
CA CYS A 181 -11.99 6.89 37.99
C CYS A 181 -10.77 7.36 37.18
N LEU A 182 -9.74 6.50 37.05
CA LEU A 182 -8.57 6.78 36.23
C LEU A 182 -8.94 6.91 34.75
N MET A 183 -9.84 6.08 34.23
CA MET A 183 -10.28 6.13 32.83
C MET A 183 -11.03 7.42 32.48
N ILE A 184 -11.75 8.05 33.43
CA ILE A 184 -12.34 9.39 33.23
C ILE A 184 -11.25 10.40 32.86
N ARG A 185 -10.06 10.30 33.48
CA ARG A 185 -8.96 11.25 33.26
C ARG A 185 -8.07 10.89 32.09
N VAL A 186 -7.83 9.60 31.86
CA VAL A 186 -6.94 9.14 30.81
C VAL A 186 -7.62 9.18 29.44
N LEU A 187 -8.90 8.81 29.35
CA LEU A 187 -9.64 8.88 28.09
C LEU A 187 -10.17 10.30 27.85
N PRO A 188 -10.42 10.69 26.59
CA PRO A 188 -10.82 12.06 26.22
C PRO A 188 -12.29 12.37 26.52
N THR A 189 -12.77 11.95 27.70
CA THR A 189 -14.15 12.16 28.15
C THR A 189 -14.47 13.65 28.27
N LYS A 190 -13.49 14.46 28.71
CA LYS A 190 -13.58 15.93 28.73
C LYS A 190 -13.94 16.49 27.36
N ASN A 191 -13.18 16.09 26.35
CA ASN A 191 -13.31 16.61 24.99
C ASN A 191 -14.67 16.22 24.40
N ILE A 192 -15.16 15.01 24.69
CA ILE A 192 -16.49 14.57 24.23
C ILE A 192 -17.60 15.41 24.83
N VAL A 193 -17.56 15.61 26.15
CA VAL A 193 -18.52 16.48 26.84
C VAL A 193 -18.43 17.88 26.26
N PHE A 194 -17.23 18.46 26.24
CA PHE A 194 -16.94 19.81 25.74
C PHE A 194 -17.39 20.05 24.29
N LEU A 195 -17.23 19.08 23.39
CA LEU A 195 -17.71 19.21 22.01
C LEU A 195 -19.21 18.94 21.89
N GLY A 196 -19.82 18.26 22.87
CA GLY A 196 -21.21 17.84 22.83
C GLY A 196 -21.44 16.65 21.90
N GLN A 197 -20.48 15.73 21.83
CA GLN A 197 -20.52 14.57 20.95
C GLN A 197 -21.36 13.41 21.52
N VAL A 198 -21.93 12.60 20.63
CA VAL A 198 -22.79 11.44 20.98
C VAL A 198 -21.99 10.21 21.46
N ASP A 199 -20.66 10.26 21.42
CA ASP A 199 -19.79 9.10 21.64
C ASP A 199 -19.97 8.43 23.02
N LEU A 200 -20.30 9.20 24.07
CA LEU A 200 -20.59 8.66 25.40
C LEU A 200 -21.90 7.87 25.45
N VAL A 201 -22.91 8.32 24.71
CA VAL A 201 -24.18 7.58 24.57
C VAL A 201 -23.93 6.27 23.81
N ILE A 202 -23.14 6.32 22.74
CA ILE A 202 -22.75 5.12 21.99
C ILE A 202 -22.02 4.13 22.91
N VAL A 203 -21.03 4.58 23.69
CA VAL A 203 -20.27 3.66 24.55
C VAL A 203 -21.13 3.05 25.66
N ALA A 204 -22.13 3.78 26.17
CA ALA A 204 -23.10 3.23 27.11
C ALA A 204 -23.92 2.10 26.47
N LEU A 205 -24.43 2.34 25.25
CA LEU A 205 -25.17 1.33 24.48
C LEU A 205 -24.32 0.10 24.14
N LEU A 206 -23.05 0.30 23.76
CA LEU A 206 -22.12 -0.80 23.48
C LEU A 206 -21.84 -1.63 24.74
N THR A 207 -21.58 -0.96 25.88
CA THR A 207 -21.31 -1.64 27.16
C THR A 207 -22.55 -2.40 27.64
N LEU A 208 -23.73 -1.80 27.50
CA LEU A 208 -25.00 -2.43 27.84
C LEU A 208 -25.30 -3.62 26.92
N SER A 209 -25.01 -3.51 25.62
CA SER A 209 -25.16 -4.62 24.66
C SER A 209 -24.25 -5.80 25.03
N LEU A 210 -22.98 -5.54 25.35
CA LEU A 210 -22.02 -6.56 25.78
C LEU A 210 -22.44 -7.20 27.11
N TRP A 211 -22.89 -6.40 28.07
CA TRP A 211 -23.39 -6.87 29.35
C TRP A 211 -24.67 -7.72 29.22
N CYS A 212 -25.66 -7.27 28.44
CA CYS A 212 -26.87 -8.04 28.19
C CYS A 212 -26.58 -9.37 27.49
N ASP A 213 -25.68 -9.38 26.50
CA ASP A 213 -25.31 -10.62 25.81
C ASP A 213 -24.64 -11.61 26.75
N ARG A 214 -23.78 -11.08 27.64
CA ARG A 214 -23.08 -11.82 28.69
C ARG A 214 -24.03 -12.47 29.70
N GLU A 215 -25.08 -11.76 30.08
CA GLU A 215 -26.15 -12.25 30.97
C GLU A 215 -27.20 -13.12 30.23
N GLY A 216 -27.03 -13.33 28.92
CA GLY A 216 -27.93 -14.16 28.11
C GLY A 216 -29.21 -13.44 27.64
N HIS A 217 -29.32 -12.14 27.84
CA HIS A 217 -30.39 -11.27 27.34
C HIS A 217 -30.15 -10.87 25.87
N TRP A 218 -30.10 -11.87 24.98
CA TRP A 218 -29.79 -11.70 23.55
C TRP A 218 -30.70 -10.71 22.81
N ARG A 219 -31.98 -10.58 23.21
CA ARG A 219 -32.91 -9.60 22.61
C ARG A 219 -32.45 -8.17 22.89
N MET A 220 -32.23 -7.86 24.17
CA MET A 220 -31.80 -6.53 24.61
C MET A 220 -30.41 -6.19 24.07
N SER A 221 -29.51 -7.16 24.04
CA SER A 221 -28.20 -6.97 23.42
C SER A 221 -28.29 -6.52 21.96
N GLY A 222 -29.11 -7.20 21.16
CA GLY A 222 -29.36 -6.84 19.75
C GLY A 222 -29.99 -5.46 19.61
N ILE A 223 -30.98 -5.13 20.45
CA ILE A 223 -31.65 -3.82 20.45
C ILE A 223 -30.66 -2.69 20.76
N PHE A 224 -29.87 -2.79 21.84
CA PHE A 224 -28.92 -1.73 22.20
C PHE A 224 -27.83 -1.55 21.15
N LEU A 225 -27.34 -2.65 20.57
CA LEU A 225 -26.40 -2.57 19.46
C LEU A 225 -27.04 -1.95 18.21
N ALA A 226 -28.31 -2.21 17.93
CA ALA A 226 -29.04 -1.59 16.83
C ALA A 226 -29.16 -0.07 17.00
N VAL A 227 -29.48 0.41 18.21
CA VAL A 227 -29.53 1.86 18.49
C VAL A 227 -28.16 2.48 18.27
N ALA A 228 -27.08 1.83 18.74
CA ALA A 228 -25.71 2.32 18.52
C ALA A 228 -25.35 2.37 17.02
N VAL A 229 -25.61 1.29 16.27
CA VAL A 229 -25.31 1.16 14.83
C VAL A 229 -26.12 2.14 13.97
N VAL A 230 -27.41 2.30 14.28
CA VAL A 230 -28.26 3.24 13.53
C VAL A 230 -27.89 4.67 13.88
N THR A 231 -27.47 4.99 15.11
CA THR A 231 -26.94 6.33 15.44
C THR A 231 -25.62 6.60 14.71
N ARG A 232 -24.73 5.61 14.69
CA ARG A 232 -23.43 5.68 14.03
C ARG A 232 -23.04 4.30 13.49
N VAL A 233 -22.70 4.22 12.22
CA VAL A 233 -22.51 2.93 11.52
C VAL A 233 -21.31 2.12 12.06
N THR A 234 -20.27 2.78 12.58
CA THR A 234 -18.99 2.14 12.95
C THR A 234 -19.09 0.99 13.97
N PRO A 235 -19.92 1.04 15.04
CA PRO A 235 -20.25 -0.10 15.90
C PRO A 235 -20.63 -1.43 15.23
N VAL A 236 -21.04 -1.44 13.95
CA VAL A 236 -21.46 -2.66 13.24
C VAL A 236 -20.36 -3.72 13.21
N VAL A 237 -19.10 -3.34 13.36
CA VAL A 237 -17.95 -4.25 13.49
C VAL A 237 -18.14 -5.27 14.63
N LEU A 238 -18.83 -4.90 15.73
CA LEU A 238 -19.11 -5.83 16.83
C LEU A 238 -20.05 -6.97 16.43
N ALA A 239 -20.86 -6.81 15.38
CA ALA A 239 -21.69 -7.88 14.84
C ALA A 239 -20.84 -9.07 14.37
N LEU A 240 -19.59 -8.84 13.94
CA LEU A 240 -18.67 -9.91 13.55
C LEU A 240 -18.27 -10.79 14.73
N GLY A 241 -18.19 -10.22 15.94
CA GLY A 241 -18.01 -10.99 17.18
C GLY A 241 -19.24 -11.83 17.55
N LEU A 242 -20.44 -11.40 17.15
CA LEU A 242 -21.67 -12.20 17.30
C LEU A 242 -21.73 -13.33 16.28
N VAL A 243 -21.33 -13.08 15.03
CA VAL A 243 -21.22 -14.10 13.98
C VAL A 243 -20.22 -15.18 14.38
N TRP A 244 -19.04 -14.78 14.87
CA TRP A 244 -18.01 -15.69 15.37
C TRP A 244 -18.54 -16.63 16.47
N ARG A 245 -19.34 -16.09 17.40
CA ARG A 245 -19.94 -16.86 18.50
C ARG A 245 -21.20 -17.62 18.11
N GLY A 246 -21.64 -17.56 16.85
CA GLY A 246 -22.89 -18.19 16.39
C GLY A 246 -24.14 -17.62 17.08
N ARG A 247 -24.11 -16.35 17.51
CA ARG A 247 -25.22 -15.67 18.21
C ARG A 247 -26.25 -15.13 17.23
N TRP A 248 -26.77 -15.99 16.36
CA TRP A 248 -27.71 -15.64 15.28
C TRP A 248 -28.98 -14.96 15.78
N ARG A 249 -29.45 -15.32 16.97
CA ARG A 249 -30.62 -14.68 17.58
C ARG A 249 -30.35 -13.21 17.94
N THR A 250 -29.20 -12.89 18.51
CA THR A 250 -28.78 -11.50 18.79
C THR A 250 -28.66 -10.71 17.49
N LEU A 251 -28.08 -11.32 16.44
CA LEU A 251 -27.98 -10.71 15.10
C LEU A 251 -29.34 -10.45 14.45
N ALA A 252 -30.31 -11.35 14.60
CA ALA A 252 -31.66 -11.16 14.11
C ALA A 252 -32.34 -9.96 14.79
N TRP A 253 -32.17 -9.80 16.12
CA TRP A 253 -32.67 -8.62 16.83
C TRP A 253 -31.93 -7.35 16.46
N LEU A 254 -30.61 -7.41 16.25
CA LEU A 254 -29.85 -6.28 15.70
C LEU A 254 -30.45 -5.81 14.36
N GLY A 255 -30.64 -6.74 13.41
CA GLY A 255 -31.17 -6.41 12.08
C GLY A 255 -32.62 -5.93 12.14
N GLY A 256 -33.49 -6.63 12.87
CA GLY A 256 -34.91 -6.27 13.00
C GLY A 256 -35.12 -4.94 13.71
N SER A 257 -34.40 -4.69 14.81
CA SER A 257 -34.48 -3.40 15.53
C SER A 257 -33.86 -2.27 14.73
N ALA A 258 -32.77 -2.49 14.00
CA ALA A 258 -32.20 -1.46 13.13
C ALA A 258 -33.18 -1.07 12.01
N ALA A 259 -33.82 -2.05 11.37
CA ALA A 259 -34.84 -1.80 10.36
C ALA A 259 -36.04 -1.03 10.95
N ALA A 260 -36.51 -1.39 12.15
CA ALA A 260 -37.60 -0.70 12.83
C ALA A 260 -37.24 0.76 13.18
N LEU A 261 -36.02 1.02 13.66
CA LEU A 261 -35.54 2.37 13.97
C LEU A 261 -35.38 3.23 12.71
N ILE A 262 -34.88 2.65 11.62
CA ILE A 262 -34.80 3.33 10.32
C ILE A 262 -36.22 3.66 9.84
N ALA A 263 -37.16 2.70 9.87
CA ALA A 263 -38.55 2.93 9.50
C ALA A 263 -39.20 4.03 10.36
N LEU A 264 -38.98 4.02 11.67
CA LEU A 264 -39.45 5.07 12.57
C LEU A 264 -38.86 6.44 12.21
N SER A 265 -37.56 6.52 11.90
CA SER A 265 -36.96 7.77 11.45
C SER A 265 -37.49 8.25 10.10
N ILE A 266 -37.88 7.35 9.19
CA ILE A 266 -38.52 7.71 7.92
C ILE A 266 -39.93 8.28 8.19
N LEU A 267 -40.67 7.71 9.14
CA LEU A 267 -41.99 8.21 9.53
C LEU A 267 -41.92 9.62 10.14
N VAL A 268 -40.86 9.91 10.92
CA VAL A 268 -40.67 11.22 11.57
C VAL A 268 -40.00 12.24 10.64
N GLY A 269 -38.90 11.86 9.98
CA GLY A 269 -38.00 12.74 9.24
C GLY A 269 -38.12 12.66 7.71
N LYS A 270 -39.07 11.88 7.18
CA LYS A 270 -39.26 11.57 5.74
C LYS A 270 -38.11 10.73 5.16
N VAL A 271 -38.31 10.22 3.94
CA VAL A 271 -37.31 9.38 3.23
C VAL A 271 -36.13 10.18 2.64
N GLY A 272 -36.34 11.47 2.34
CA GLY A 272 -35.36 12.33 1.67
C GLY A 272 -33.98 12.35 2.34
N PRO A 273 -33.88 12.61 3.66
CA PRO A 273 -32.59 12.61 4.37
C PRO A 273 -31.82 11.29 4.28
N TRP A 274 -32.49 10.14 4.19
CA TRP A 274 -31.82 8.85 3.98
C TRP A 274 -31.25 8.70 2.58
N VAL A 275 -31.95 9.21 1.56
CA VAL A 275 -31.43 9.25 0.18
C VAL A 275 -30.19 10.13 0.11
N GLU A 276 -30.23 11.31 0.74
CA GLU A 276 -29.09 12.23 0.78
C GLU A 276 -27.92 11.64 1.59
N PHE A 277 -28.18 10.98 2.72
CA PHE A 277 -27.15 10.25 3.45
C PHE A 277 -26.45 9.22 2.58
N LEU A 278 -27.19 8.38 1.85
CA LEU A 278 -26.61 7.36 0.98
C LEU A 278 -25.78 7.94 -0.17
N ARG A 279 -26.19 9.10 -0.72
CA ARG A 279 -25.42 9.85 -1.72
C ARG A 279 -24.16 10.48 -1.12
N TRP A 280 -24.22 10.86 0.16
CA TRP A 280 -23.15 11.52 0.88
C TRP A 280 -22.12 10.53 1.46
N VAL A 281 -22.50 9.29 1.80
CA VAL A 281 -21.61 8.24 2.35
C VAL A 281 -20.29 8.07 1.58
N PRO A 282 -20.24 8.06 0.24
CA PRO A 282 -18.99 8.01 -0.51
C PRO A 282 -18.01 9.15 -0.19
N SER A 283 -18.49 10.34 0.17
CA SER A 283 -17.65 11.47 0.59
C SER A 283 -17.00 11.28 1.96
N MET A 284 -17.52 10.35 2.76
CA MET A 284 -16.91 9.90 4.01
C MET A 284 -16.03 8.67 3.82
N ALA A 285 -15.80 8.19 2.59
CA ALA A 285 -14.91 7.06 2.38
C ALA A 285 -13.49 7.41 2.87
N PRO A 286 -12.70 6.43 3.35
CA PRO A 286 -11.34 6.69 3.80
C PRO A 286 -10.53 7.47 2.75
N GLY A 287 -9.87 8.55 3.17
CA GLY A 287 -9.13 9.43 2.26
C GLY A 287 -9.97 10.50 1.57
N SER A 288 -11.29 10.48 1.59
CA SER A 288 -12.10 11.54 0.97
C SER A 288 -12.11 12.80 1.83
N ALA A 289 -12.02 13.97 1.20
CA ALA A 289 -12.20 15.24 1.87
C ALA A 289 -13.69 15.50 2.09
N VAL A 290 -14.11 15.59 3.35
CA VAL A 290 -15.48 15.98 3.70
C VAL A 290 -15.57 17.51 3.60
N PRO A 291 -16.44 18.08 2.76
CA PRO A 291 -16.59 19.53 2.64
C PRO A 291 -16.85 20.16 4.01
N GLY A 292 -16.12 21.22 4.34
CA GLY A 292 -16.28 21.91 5.60
C GLY A 292 -15.65 21.25 6.83
N LEU A 293 -14.91 20.14 6.65
CA LEU A 293 -14.10 19.48 7.68
C LEU A 293 -12.61 19.60 7.35
N PHE A 294 -11.75 19.26 8.32
CA PHE A 294 -10.31 19.19 8.11
C PHE A 294 -9.93 18.23 6.97
N PRO A 295 -8.86 18.51 6.22
CA PRO A 295 -8.40 17.61 5.17
C PRO A 295 -8.03 16.24 5.77
N PRO A 296 -8.13 15.14 4.99
CA PRO A 296 -7.88 13.79 5.48
C PRO A 296 -6.50 13.61 6.14
N HIS A 297 -5.48 14.32 5.65
CA HIS A 297 -4.11 14.27 6.15
C HIS A 297 -3.88 15.09 7.43
N ALA A 298 -4.87 15.86 7.92
CA ALA A 298 -4.73 16.71 9.10
C ALA A 298 -4.31 15.91 10.35
N TYR A 299 -3.42 16.50 11.16
CA TYR A 299 -2.84 15.84 12.34
C TYR A 299 -3.86 15.34 13.38
N PRO A 300 -4.98 16.05 13.64
CA PRO A 300 -6.00 15.53 14.55
C PRO A 300 -6.61 14.19 14.09
N ASN A 301 -6.62 13.92 12.77
CA ASN A 301 -7.07 12.64 12.25
C ASN A 301 -5.92 11.61 12.33
N PHE A 302 -6.02 10.68 13.27
CA PHE A 302 -5.07 9.57 13.44
C PHE A 302 -5.60 8.25 12.86
N SER A 303 -6.62 8.29 11.99
CA SER A 303 -7.05 7.09 11.27
C SER A 303 -5.91 6.52 10.41
N ILE A 304 -6.04 5.24 10.04
CA ILE A 304 -5.15 4.63 9.04
C ILE A 304 -5.23 5.43 7.73
N ALA A 305 -6.41 5.99 7.39
CA ALA A 305 -6.62 6.79 6.20
C ALA A 305 -5.76 8.04 6.18
N ALA A 306 -5.73 8.75 7.30
CA ALA A 306 -4.95 9.95 7.48
C ALA A 306 -3.45 9.67 7.46
N TRP A 307 -3.02 8.57 8.10
CA TRP A 307 -1.63 8.14 8.07
C TRP A 307 -1.17 7.81 6.65
N VAL A 308 -1.98 7.07 5.89
CA VAL A 308 -1.72 6.78 4.47
C VAL A 308 -1.66 8.08 3.66
N SER A 309 -2.62 8.99 3.84
CA SER A 309 -2.67 10.28 3.13
C SER A 309 -1.46 11.16 3.46
N ARG A 310 -0.95 11.14 4.70
CA ARG A 310 0.28 11.86 5.07
C ARG A 310 1.54 11.30 4.40
N LEU A 311 1.58 9.98 4.18
CA LEU A 311 2.73 9.32 3.56
C LEU A 311 2.70 9.35 2.03
N ALA A 312 1.54 9.11 1.44
CA ALA A 312 1.33 9.04 0.00
C ALA A 312 1.04 10.39 -0.66
N GLY A 313 0.80 11.45 0.14
CA GLY A 313 0.38 12.76 -0.36
C GLY A 313 -1.14 12.83 -0.59
N ASP A 314 -1.57 13.78 -1.42
CA ASP A 314 -2.99 14.02 -1.72
C ASP A 314 -3.64 12.91 -2.59
N ASP A 315 -3.02 11.73 -2.68
CA ASP A 315 -3.52 10.59 -3.44
C ASP A 315 -4.60 9.85 -2.63
N LEU A 316 -5.74 10.52 -2.50
CA LEU A 316 -6.87 10.20 -1.62
C LEU A 316 -7.48 8.80 -1.88
N TRP A 317 -7.34 8.28 -3.09
CA TRP A 317 -7.88 6.96 -3.45
C TRP A 317 -7.16 5.82 -2.72
N LEU A 318 -5.86 5.94 -2.43
CA LEU A 318 -5.07 4.86 -1.81
C LEU A 318 -5.57 4.56 -0.40
N ALA A 319 -5.88 5.60 0.36
CA ALA A 319 -6.50 5.47 1.67
C ALA A 319 -7.87 4.76 1.57
N GLY A 320 -8.66 5.07 0.53
CA GLY A 320 -9.98 4.47 0.26
C GLY A 320 -9.98 2.96 0.16
N VAL A 321 -8.87 2.36 -0.30
CA VAL A 321 -8.79 0.90 -0.46
C VAL A 321 -7.92 0.24 0.60
N VAL A 322 -6.84 0.87 1.05
CA VAL A 322 -5.94 0.32 2.07
C VAL A 322 -6.64 0.20 3.41
N VAL A 323 -7.45 1.18 3.80
CA VAL A 323 -8.06 1.23 5.14
C VAL A 323 -9.10 0.14 5.34
N PRO A 324 -10.09 -0.06 4.44
CA PRO A 324 -11.04 -1.17 4.58
C PRO A 324 -10.32 -2.52 4.54
N ALA A 325 -9.27 -2.64 3.72
CA ALA A 325 -8.48 -3.86 3.61
C ALA A 325 -7.76 -4.21 4.92
N VAL A 326 -6.99 -3.28 5.47
CA VAL A 326 -6.26 -3.48 6.74
C VAL A 326 -7.22 -3.72 7.89
N THR A 327 -8.33 -2.99 7.93
CA THR A 327 -9.37 -3.15 8.96
C THR A 327 -10.00 -4.54 8.88
N LEU A 328 -10.44 -4.97 7.69
CA LEU A 328 -11.03 -6.29 7.48
C LEU A 328 -10.05 -7.39 7.89
N VAL A 329 -8.78 -7.25 7.53
CA VAL A 329 -7.72 -8.16 7.94
C VAL A 329 -7.60 -8.26 9.46
N ILE A 330 -7.55 -7.13 10.17
CA ILE A 330 -7.43 -7.10 11.62
C ILE A 330 -8.61 -7.85 12.25
N ILE A 331 -9.82 -7.58 11.76
CA ILE A 331 -11.03 -8.24 12.27
C ILE A 331 -11.00 -9.75 11.99
N LEU A 332 -10.67 -10.16 10.76
CA LEU A 332 -10.56 -11.57 10.39
C LEU A 332 -9.46 -12.28 11.19
N ALA A 333 -8.35 -11.60 11.48
CA ALA A 333 -7.27 -12.13 12.29
C ALA A 333 -7.73 -12.40 13.73
N ILE A 334 -8.43 -11.45 14.34
CA ILE A 334 -8.99 -11.60 15.70
C ILE A 334 -9.97 -12.78 15.74
N VAL A 335 -10.91 -12.84 14.80
CA VAL A 335 -11.94 -13.90 14.72
C VAL A 335 -11.31 -15.28 14.51
N GLU A 336 -10.34 -15.40 13.59
CA GLU A 336 -9.66 -16.65 13.29
C GLU A 336 -8.77 -17.10 14.46
N LEU A 337 -8.08 -16.18 15.13
CA LEU A 337 -7.27 -16.48 16.32
C LEU A 337 -8.11 -17.01 17.48
N ALA A 338 -9.33 -16.50 17.63
CA ALA A 338 -10.23 -16.87 18.71
C ALA A 338 -10.96 -18.20 18.45
N ARG A 339 -11.05 -18.63 17.19
CA ARG A 339 -11.84 -19.80 16.76
C ARG A 339 -11.55 -21.08 17.55
N ASP A 340 -10.28 -21.36 17.81
CA ASP A 340 -9.84 -22.59 18.47
C ASP A 340 -9.60 -22.40 19.97
N LYS A 341 -9.91 -21.21 20.50
CA LYS A 341 -9.65 -20.84 21.89
C LYS A 341 -10.86 -21.13 22.75
N GLU A 342 -10.60 -21.33 24.03
CA GLU A 342 -11.65 -21.46 25.03
C GLU A 342 -12.57 -20.21 24.99
N PRO A 343 -13.87 -20.35 24.65
CA PRO A 343 -14.73 -19.20 24.37
C PRO A 343 -14.82 -18.21 25.53
N GLU A 344 -14.84 -18.72 26.76
CA GLU A 344 -14.94 -17.92 27.97
C GLU A 344 -13.72 -17.02 28.20
N LEU A 345 -12.54 -17.48 27.79
CA LEU A 345 -11.27 -16.75 27.89
C LEU A 345 -11.01 -15.83 26.69
N ALA A 346 -11.50 -16.24 25.51
CA ALA A 346 -11.29 -15.50 24.27
C ALA A 346 -12.26 -14.34 24.09
N GLU A 347 -13.50 -14.46 24.59
CA GLU A 347 -14.56 -13.46 24.44
C GLU A 347 -14.14 -12.03 24.84
N PRO A 348 -13.54 -11.78 26.03
CA PRO A 348 -13.15 -10.43 26.43
C PRO A 348 -12.08 -9.83 25.50
N LEU A 349 -11.16 -10.67 25.02
CA LEU A 349 -10.06 -10.27 24.13
C LEU A 349 -10.57 -9.97 22.71
N VAL A 350 -11.52 -10.77 22.22
CA VAL A 350 -12.19 -10.51 20.94
C VAL A 350 -12.98 -9.21 21.01
N ALA A 351 -13.77 -9.01 22.06
CA ALA A 351 -14.50 -7.76 22.27
C ALA A 351 -13.54 -6.55 22.30
N SER A 352 -12.45 -6.66 23.08
CA SER A 352 -11.42 -5.61 23.16
C SER A 352 -10.79 -5.30 21.79
N GLY A 353 -10.41 -6.33 21.04
CA GLY A 353 -9.81 -6.19 19.72
C GLY A 353 -10.78 -5.59 18.70
N LEU A 354 -12.06 -5.98 18.74
CA LEU A 354 -13.08 -5.42 17.84
C LEU A 354 -13.42 -3.96 18.18
N LEU A 355 -13.42 -3.57 19.46
CA LEU A 355 -13.59 -2.16 19.85
C LEU A 355 -12.42 -1.29 19.36
N ILE A 356 -11.18 -1.82 19.40
CA ILE A 356 -10.03 -1.15 18.78
C ILE A 356 -10.23 -1.07 17.26
N ALA A 357 -10.71 -2.15 16.63
CA ALA A 357 -11.00 -2.19 15.21
C ALA A 357 -12.10 -1.19 14.80
N VAL A 358 -13.10 -0.91 15.63
CA VAL A 358 -14.11 0.14 15.38
C VAL A 358 -13.44 1.51 15.17
N VAL A 359 -12.43 1.84 15.97
CA VAL A 359 -11.70 3.11 15.83
C VAL A 359 -10.81 3.09 14.58
N LEU A 360 -10.11 1.98 14.33
CA LEU A 360 -9.24 1.81 13.14
C LEU A 360 -10.01 1.78 11.81
N ALA A 361 -11.24 1.26 11.84
CA ALA A 361 -12.17 1.20 10.71
C ALA A 361 -12.68 2.58 10.30
N SER A 362 -12.66 3.54 11.22
CA SER A 362 -13.22 4.86 10.98
C SER A 362 -12.40 5.59 9.90
N PRO A 363 -13.04 6.08 8.83
CA PRO A 363 -12.40 6.93 7.82
C PRO A 363 -11.73 8.16 8.44
N ILE A 364 -12.30 8.64 9.55
CA ILE A 364 -11.84 9.78 10.31
C ILE A 364 -11.83 9.37 11.79
N ALA A 365 -10.65 9.33 12.40
CA ALA A 365 -10.48 8.97 13.80
C ALA A 365 -9.83 10.15 14.53
N TYR A 366 -10.65 10.85 15.30
CA TYR A 366 -10.28 11.87 16.28
C TYR A 366 -10.25 11.32 17.69
N LEU A 367 -9.71 12.11 18.63
CA LEU A 367 -9.42 11.66 20.00
C LEU A 367 -10.65 11.07 20.69
N ASN A 368 -11.81 11.71 20.56
CA ASN A 368 -13.08 11.27 21.12
C ASN A 368 -13.48 9.83 20.81
N HIS A 369 -13.08 9.26 19.66
CA HIS A 369 -13.42 7.87 19.31
C HIS A 369 -12.74 6.85 20.23
N LEU A 370 -11.66 7.23 20.93
CA LEU A 370 -10.96 6.37 21.89
C LEU A 370 -11.79 6.04 23.12
N VAL A 371 -12.93 6.68 23.33
CA VAL A 371 -13.83 6.24 24.40
C VAL A 371 -14.39 4.84 24.13
N TYR A 372 -14.53 4.43 22.86
CA TYR A 372 -15.10 3.14 22.49
C TYR A 372 -14.33 1.93 23.04
N ILE A 373 -13.03 2.08 23.28
CA ILE A 373 -12.17 1.01 23.79
C ILE A 373 -12.24 0.86 25.32
N LEU A 374 -13.02 1.70 26.02
CA LEU A 374 -13.17 1.72 27.49
C LEU A 374 -13.34 0.33 28.12
N PRO A 375 -14.37 -0.47 27.81
CA PRO A 375 -14.57 -1.76 28.50
C PRO A 375 -13.44 -2.75 28.22
N GLY A 376 -12.85 -2.72 27.02
CA GLY A 376 -11.73 -3.59 26.66
C GLY A 376 -10.42 -3.21 27.37
N ILE A 377 -10.10 -1.92 27.45
CA ILE A 377 -8.92 -1.44 28.19
C ILE A 377 -9.07 -1.70 29.69
N MET A 378 -10.24 -1.46 30.26
CA MET A 378 -10.50 -1.75 31.66
C MET A 378 -10.23 -3.23 31.97
N PHE A 379 -10.66 -4.13 31.10
CA PHE A 379 -10.35 -5.56 31.22
C PHE A 379 -8.85 -5.84 31.17
N LEU A 380 -8.14 -5.34 30.15
CA LEU A 380 -6.70 -5.61 29.98
C LEU A 380 -5.87 -5.09 31.17
N LEU A 381 -6.15 -3.87 31.64
CA LEU A 381 -5.49 -3.29 32.82
C LEU A 381 -5.83 -4.08 34.09
N ALA A 382 -7.09 -4.46 34.28
CA ALA A 382 -7.50 -5.26 35.43
C ALA A 382 -6.81 -6.63 35.46
N VAL A 383 -6.63 -7.30 34.31
CA VAL A 383 -5.89 -8.57 34.22
C VAL A 383 -4.43 -8.40 34.68
N GLU A 384 -3.74 -7.33 34.28
CA GLU A 384 -2.37 -7.08 34.73
C GLU A 384 -2.29 -6.79 36.23
N LEU A 385 -3.23 -5.98 36.73
CA LEU A 385 -3.28 -5.58 38.13
C LEU A 385 -3.60 -6.77 39.05
N GLN A 386 -4.61 -7.57 38.71
CA GLN A 386 -5.03 -8.74 39.50
C GLN A 386 -3.99 -9.87 39.47
N GLN A 387 -3.12 -9.92 38.45
CA GLN A 387 -2.00 -10.86 38.40
C GLN A 387 -0.72 -10.32 39.05
N GLY A 388 -0.77 -9.16 39.71
CA GLY A 388 0.37 -8.55 40.39
C GLY A 388 1.50 -8.09 39.46
N ARG A 389 1.23 -7.92 38.16
CA ARG A 389 2.25 -7.57 37.15
C ARG A 389 2.31 -6.05 36.95
N TYR A 390 2.69 -5.33 38.00
CA TYR A 390 2.66 -3.87 38.04
C TYR A 390 3.46 -3.18 36.92
N GLY A 391 4.61 -3.74 36.51
CA GLY A 391 5.39 -3.20 35.39
C GLY A 391 4.64 -3.28 34.05
N ARG A 392 3.91 -4.37 33.80
CA ARG A 392 3.06 -4.52 32.60
C ARG A 392 1.83 -3.63 32.68
N PHE A 393 1.21 -3.52 33.87
CA PHE A 393 0.13 -2.57 34.12
C PHE A 393 0.56 -1.13 33.81
N ALA A 394 1.69 -0.67 34.36
CA ALA A 394 2.22 0.67 34.12
C ALA A 394 2.55 0.90 32.65
N SER A 395 3.15 -0.08 31.97
CA SER A 395 3.45 -0.01 30.54
C SER A 395 2.17 0.12 29.71
N LEU A 396 1.16 -0.71 30.01
CA LEU A 396 -0.12 -0.68 29.31
C LEU A 396 -0.84 0.66 29.57
N LEU A 397 -0.84 1.14 30.80
CA LEU A 397 -1.40 2.43 31.17
C LEU A 397 -0.71 3.58 30.42
N ALA A 398 0.64 3.56 30.33
CA ALA A 398 1.40 4.54 29.57
C ALA A 398 1.02 4.52 28.07
N ILE A 399 0.86 3.33 27.47
CA ILE A 399 0.40 3.21 26.07
C ILE A 399 -1.00 3.78 25.90
N VAL A 400 -1.93 3.50 26.83
CA VAL A 400 -3.28 4.08 26.79
C VAL A 400 -3.23 5.60 26.90
N THR A 401 -2.43 6.14 27.82
CA THR A 401 -2.23 7.58 27.97
C THR A 401 -1.67 8.19 26.69
N ILE A 402 -0.59 7.64 26.12
CA ILE A 402 -0.04 8.08 24.83
C ILE A 402 -1.13 8.05 23.75
N THR A 403 -1.91 6.97 23.69
CA THR A 403 -2.99 6.84 22.71
C THR A 403 -4.03 7.96 22.85
N ALA A 404 -4.30 8.43 24.08
CA ALA A 404 -5.32 9.42 24.39
C ALA A 404 -4.81 10.87 24.59
N VAL A 405 -3.52 11.14 24.36
CA VAL A 405 -2.96 12.51 24.38
C VAL A 405 -3.32 13.26 23.10
N ASP A 406 -3.69 14.54 23.24
CA ASP A 406 -3.95 15.46 22.12
C ASP A 406 -2.64 16.00 21.53
N PHE A 407 -1.91 15.13 20.83
CA PHE A 407 -0.59 15.44 20.27
C PHE A 407 -0.54 16.55 19.20
N PRO A 408 -1.59 16.89 18.43
CA PRO A 408 -1.58 18.06 17.55
C PRO A 408 -1.03 19.33 18.22
N LEU A 409 -1.36 19.58 19.49
CA LEU A 409 -0.85 20.72 20.26
C LEU A 409 0.64 20.60 20.62
N VAL A 410 1.16 19.37 20.63
CA VAL A 410 2.56 19.05 20.99
C VAL A 410 3.45 19.03 19.74
N TYR A 411 2.92 18.63 18.58
CA TYR A 411 3.71 18.45 17.36
C TYR A 411 4.37 19.74 16.86
N ASP A 412 3.70 20.88 17.00
CA ASP A 412 4.25 22.17 16.60
C ASP A 412 5.43 22.60 17.50
N ALA A 413 5.43 22.19 18.77
CA ALA A 413 6.51 22.47 19.71
C ALA A 413 7.77 21.62 19.49
N LEU A 414 7.67 20.48 18.80
CA LEU A 414 8.79 19.54 18.61
C LEU A 414 9.78 19.94 17.50
N GLY A 415 9.52 21.01 16.74
CA GLY A 415 10.45 21.53 15.73
C GLY A 415 10.83 20.54 14.62
N LEU A 416 10.02 19.50 14.37
CA LEU A 416 10.35 18.43 13.44
C LEU A 416 10.43 18.94 11.98
N GLY A 417 11.34 18.40 11.19
CA GLY A 417 11.39 18.63 9.73
C GLY A 417 10.18 18.02 8.99
N PRO A 418 9.92 18.35 7.71
CA PRO A 418 8.71 17.94 7.00
C PRO A 418 8.46 16.42 6.96
N PHE A 419 9.50 15.62 6.76
CA PHE A 419 9.41 14.16 6.78
C PHE A 419 9.18 13.63 8.21
N GLY A 420 9.91 14.17 9.19
CA GLY A 420 9.73 13.86 10.61
C GLY A 420 8.29 14.13 11.06
N ARG A 421 7.70 15.25 10.63
CA ARG A 421 6.28 15.54 10.86
C ARG A 421 5.40 14.46 10.26
N ARG A 422 5.56 14.08 8.99
CA ARG A 422 4.70 13.06 8.35
C ARG A 422 4.70 11.70 9.07
N VAL A 423 5.83 11.27 9.60
CA VAL A 423 5.96 9.97 10.27
C VAL A 423 5.58 10.04 11.75
N VAL A 424 6.00 11.09 12.46
CA VAL A 424 5.79 11.19 13.92
C VAL A 424 4.37 11.65 14.26
N THR A 425 3.67 12.34 13.36
CA THR A 425 2.32 12.91 13.61
C THR A 425 1.18 11.87 13.62
N SER A 426 1.44 10.66 14.11
CA SER A 426 0.45 9.58 14.25
C SER A 426 0.70 8.72 15.49
N LEU A 427 1.21 9.33 16.56
CA LEU A 427 1.50 8.63 17.83
C LEU A 427 0.25 7.96 18.41
N ASN A 428 -0.94 8.57 18.30
CA ASN A 428 -2.20 7.96 18.73
C ASN A 428 -2.47 6.65 17.97
N LEU A 429 -2.25 6.63 16.65
CA LEU A 429 -2.39 5.42 15.84
C LEU A 429 -1.39 4.34 16.28
N TYR A 430 -0.13 4.71 16.53
CA TYR A 430 0.88 3.75 16.98
C TYR A 430 0.56 3.18 18.37
N GLY A 431 0.05 4.01 19.28
CA GLY A 431 -0.47 3.55 20.57
C GLY A 431 -1.62 2.55 20.39
N LEU A 432 -2.59 2.87 19.53
CA LEU A 432 -3.73 2.00 19.23
C LEU A 432 -3.32 0.67 18.59
N LEU A 433 -2.38 0.68 17.65
CA LEU A 433 -1.81 -0.53 17.05
C LEU A 433 -1.01 -1.36 18.08
N THR A 434 -0.35 -0.71 19.03
CA THR A 434 0.35 -1.39 20.13
C THR A 434 -0.64 -2.08 21.07
N LEU A 435 -1.75 -1.42 21.42
CA LEU A 435 -2.84 -2.01 22.20
C LEU A 435 -3.47 -3.21 21.48
N LEU A 436 -3.67 -3.09 20.17
CA LEU A 436 -4.16 -4.20 19.34
C LEU A 436 -3.16 -5.37 19.35
N GLY A 437 -1.86 -5.09 19.18
CA GLY A 437 -0.80 -6.09 19.25
C GLY A 437 -0.76 -6.80 20.61
N TRP A 438 -0.94 -6.06 21.70
CA TRP A 438 -1.03 -6.61 23.06
C TRP A 438 -2.25 -7.54 23.21
N THR A 439 -3.40 -7.12 22.69
CA THR A 439 -4.65 -7.91 22.70
C THR A 439 -4.50 -9.21 21.90
N ILE A 440 -3.89 -9.13 20.71
CA ILE A 440 -3.60 -10.28 19.87
C ILE A 440 -2.61 -11.24 20.56
N ALA A 441 -1.55 -10.72 21.18
CA ALA A 441 -0.56 -11.54 21.89
C ALA A 441 -1.22 -12.32 23.04
N ARG A 442 -2.14 -11.68 23.76
CA ARG A 442 -2.96 -12.33 24.80
C ARG A 442 -3.87 -13.41 24.22
N LEU A 443 -4.55 -13.13 23.11
CA LEU A 443 -5.43 -14.08 22.45
C LEU A 443 -4.66 -15.31 21.94
N ILE A 444 -3.44 -15.13 21.44
CA ILE A 444 -2.55 -16.22 21.05
C ILE A 444 -2.20 -17.09 22.27
N ALA A 445 -1.93 -16.47 23.42
CA ALA A 445 -1.58 -17.14 24.67
C ALA A 445 -2.77 -17.85 25.33
N THR A 446 -4.01 -17.54 24.96
CA THR A 446 -5.21 -18.20 25.48
C THR A 446 -5.16 -19.72 25.20
N PRO A 447 -5.54 -20.58 26.17
CA PRO A 447 -5.66 -22.02 25.96
C PRO A 447 -6.61 -22.38 24.80
N ALA A 448 -6.32 -23.51 24.14
CA ALA A 448 -7.21 -24.04 23.12
C ALA A 448 -8.45 -24.68 23.77
N ALA A 449 -9.61 -24.58 23.12
CA ALA A 449 -10.83 -25.23 23.59
C ALA A 449 -10.67 -26.76 23.58
N PRO A 450 -11.26 -27.49 24.54
CA PRO A 450 -11.22 -28.95 24.57
C PRO A 450 -11.86 -29.53 23.28
N PRO A 451 -11.40 -30.71 22.80
CA PRO A 451 -11.77 -31.25 21.48
C PRO A 451 -13.27 -31.36 21.20
N GLY A 452 -14.11 -31.51 22.24
CA GLY A 452 -15.58 -31.60 22.12
C GLY A 452 -16.33 -30.26 22.13
N ALA A 453 -15.67 -29.15 22.45
CA ALA A 453 -16.28 -27.81 22.48
C ALA A 453 -16.06 -27.01 21.18
N ARG A 454 -15.43 -27.62 20.16
CA ARG A 454 -15.16 -26.96 18.88
C ARG A 454 -16.46 -26.68 18.17
N SER A 455 -16.77 -25.41 17.93
CA SER A 455 -17.88 -25.05 17.06
C SER A 455 -17.64 -25.64 15.67
N SER A 456 -18.59 -26.41 15.17
CA SER A 456 -18.54 -27.08 13.88
C SER A 456 -18.67 -26.13 12.69
N ALA A 457 -18.74 -24.81 12.91
CA ALA A 457 -18.90 -23.82 11.84
C ALA A 457 -17.61 -23.66 11.03
N PRO A 458 -17.59 -24.01 9.73
CA PRO A 458 -16.41 -23.89 8.88
C PRO A 458 -16.32 -22.47 8.31
N ILE A 459 -16.07 -21.47 9.16
CA ILE A 459 -15.89 -20.06 8.72
C ILE A 459 -14.55 -19.87 7.97
N GLY A 460 -13.57 -20.74 8.15
CA GLY A 460 -12.25 -20.63 7.49
C GLY A 460 -12.25 -20.90 5.98
N TRP A 461 -13.24 -21.62 5.45
CA TRP A 461 -13.31 -21.97 4.02
C TRP A 461 -13.68 -20.78 3.10
N PRO A 462 -14.68 -19.94 3.42
CA PRO A 462 -15.03 -18.79 2.57
C PRO A 462 -13.95 -17.71 2.49
N VAL A 463 -13.20 -17.44 3.57
CA VAL A 463 -12.16 -16.38 3.56
C VAL A 463 -11.00 -16.75 2.64
N HIS A 464 -10.49 -17.98 2.74
CA HIS A 464 -9.43 -18.44 1.86
C HIS A 464 -9.87 -18.38 0.40
N ARG A 465 -11.02 -18.97 0.06
CA ARG A 465 -11.55 -18.92 -1.31
C ARG A 465 -11.80 -17.48 -1.80
N GLY A 466 -12.29 -16.59 -0.94
CA GLY A 466 -12.48 -15.18 -1.25
C GLY A 466 -11.17 -14.52 -1.64
N LEU A 467 -10.10 -14.72 -0.87
CA LEU A 467 -8.77 -14.21 -1.19
C LEU A 467 -8.20 -14.81 -2.47
N GLU A 468 -8.47 -16.09 -2.74
CA GLU A 468 -8.08 -16.73 -3.99
C GLU A 468 -8.77 -16.08 -5.19
N VAL A 469 -10.08 -15.88 -5.12
CA VAL A 469 -10.87 -15.19 -6.16
C VAL A 469 -10.35 -13.76 -6.35
N VAL A 470 -10.14 -13.02 -5.26
CA VAL A 470 -9.61 -11.64 -5.31
C VAL A 470 -8.23 -11.59 -5.97
N ALA A 471 -7.32 -12.52 -5.64
CA ALA A 471 -6.00 -12.61 -6.28
C ALA A 471 -6.08 -13.00 -7.77
N ILE A 472 -7.01 -13.88 -8.14
CA ILE A 472 -7.25 -14.25 -9.54
C ILE A 472 -7.79 -13.06 -10.32
N LEU A 473 -8.85 -12.42 -9.83
CA LEU A 473 -9.45 -11.23 -10.46
C LEU A 473 -8.42 -10.13 -10.62
N ALA A 474 -7.56 -9.93 -9.62
CA ALA A 474 -6.48 -8.96 -9.69
C ALA A 474 -5.44 -9.29 -10.76
N ALA A 475 -4.98 -10.54 -10.82
CA ALA A 475 -4.03 -10.95 -11.84
C ALA A 475 -4.64 -10.85 -13.25
N VAL A 476 -5.91 -11.21 -13.43
CA VAL A 476 -6.65 -11.09 -14.69
C VAL A 476 -6.81 -9.63 -15.07
N ALA A 477 -7.21 -8.75 -14.15
CA ALA A 477 -7.37 -7.33 -14.41
C ALA A 477 -6.02 -6.67 -14.76
N SER A 478 -4.93 -6.96 -14.02
CA SER A 478 -3.60 -6.45 -14.37
C SER A 478 -3.10 -6.94 -15.72
N LEU A 479 -3.33 -8.22 -16.04
CA LEU A 479 -2.97 -8.79 -17.35
C LEU A 479 -3.82 -8.20 -18.48
N GLY A 480 -5.11 -7.99 -18.24
CA GLY A 480 -6.03 -7.35 -19.18
C GLY A 480 -5.66 -5.91 -19.46
N THR A 481 -5.41 -5.12 -18.41
CA THR A 481 -4.95 -3.72 -18.54
C THR A 481 -3.65 -3.63 -19.32
N PHE A 482 -2.65 -4.45 -18.98
CA PHE A 482 -1.39 -4.51 -19.73
C PHE A 482 -1.62 -4.93 -21.19
N GLY A 483 -2.38 -5.99 -21.43
CA GLY A 483 -2.64 -6.51 -22.77
C GLY A 483 -3.38 -5.52 -23.68
N ILE A 484 -4.39 -4.83 -23.14
CA ILE A 484 -5.12 -3.77 -23.86
C ILE A 484 -4.18 -2.60 -24.17
N ALA A 485 -3.45 -2.09 -23.17
CA ALA A 485 -2.55 -0.96 -23.35
C ALA A 485 -1.44 -1.28 -24.37
N ALA A 486 -0.79 -2.44 -24.24
CA ALA A 486 0.21 -2.91 -25.17
C ALA A 486 -0.35 -3.04 -26.60
N SER A 487 -1.54 -3.63 -26.76
CA SER A 487 -2.17 -3.77 -28.09
C SER A 487 -2.48 -2.43 -28.76
N LEU A 488 -2.90 -1.43 -27.98
CA LEU A 488 -3.18 -0.07 -28.47
C LEU A 488 -1.92 0.71 -28.87
N ARG A 489 -0.74 0.28 -28.37
CA ARG A 489 0.55 0.96 -28.53
C ARG A 489 1.50 0.25 -29.50
N LEU A 490 1.32 -1.06 -29.67
CA LEU A 490 2.21 -1.92 -30.44
C LEU A 490 2.43 -1.42 -31.88
N THR A 491 1.38 -0.91 -32.51
CA THR A 491 1.40 -0.47 -33.92
C THR A 491 1.55 1.04 -34.11
N ALA A 492 1.82 1.82 -33.06
CA ALA A 492 1.98 3.26 -33.21
C ALA A 492 3.21 3.58 -34.09
N PRO A 493 3.10 4.42 -35.14
CA PRO A 493 4.15 4.59 -36.15
C PRO A 493 5.26 5.59 -35.74
N PHE A 494 5.30 6.00 -34.48
CA PHE A 494 6.25 6.96 -33.90
C PHE A 494 6.68 6.48 -32.51
N ALA A 495 7.79 6.99 -31.98
CA ALA A 495 8.30 6.65 -30.66
C ALA A 495 7.29 7.01 -29.56
N LEU A 496 6.98 6.04 -28.70
CA LEU A 496 6.17 6.25 -27.50
C LEU A 496 7.04 6.61 -26.30
N ASP A 497 8.33 6.31 -26.41
CA ASP A 497 9.38 6.62 -25.46
C ASP A 497 10.66 6.96 -26.24
N TRP A 498 11.37 7.98 -25.78
CA TRP A 498 12.58 8.54 -26.37
C TRP A 498 13.70 7.51 -26.62
N ALA A 499 13.79 6.43 -25.83
CA ALA A 499 14.81 5.40 -25.98
C ALA A 499 14.48 4.34 -27.05
N GLU A 500 13.23 4.28 -27.56
CA GLU A 500 12.85 3.33 -28.61
C GLU A 500 13.56 3.64 -29.93
N GLY A 501 13.52 4.91 -30.34
CA GLY A 501 14.18 5.38 -31.56
C GLY A 501 15.69 5.14 -31.50
N LEU A 502 16.32 5.50 -30.38
CA LEU A 502 17.73 5.26 -30.15
C LEU A 502 18.12 3.78 -30.21
N SER A 503 17.34 2.89 -29.57
CA SER A 503 17.63 1.46 -29.55
C SER A 503 17.59 0.85 -30.95
N MET A 504 16.59 1.24 -31.75
CA MET A 504 16.46 0.76 -33.13
C MET A 504 17.54 1.34 -34.04
N LEU A 505 17.87 2.63 -33.91
CA LEU A 505 18.96 3.23 -34.68
C LEU A 505 20.29 2.57 -34.42
N HIS A 506 20.57 2.23 -33.16
CA HIS A 506 21.79 1.49 -32.82
C HIS A 506 21.86 0.14 -33.55
N ALA A 507 20.73 -0.57 -33.64
CA ALA A 507 20.62 -1.80 -34.42
C ALA A 507 20.76 -1.58 -35.94
N LEU A 508 20.24 -0.47 -36.48
CA LEU A 508 20.39 -0.11 -37.89
C LEU A 508 21.84 0.29 -38.23
N SER A 509 22.55 0.98 -37.34
CA SER A 509 23.98 1.24 -37.50
C SER A 509 24.79 -0.05 -37.60
N LEU A 510 24.45 -1.08 -36.80
CA LEU A 510 25.03 -2.42 -36.93
C LEU A 510 24.71 -3.08 -38.29
N CYS A 511 23.51 -2.85 -38.85
CA CYS A 511 23.16 -3.33 -40.19
C CYS A 511 24.02 -2.66 -41.29
N ARG A 512 24.45 -1.40 -41.06
CA ARG A 512 25.34 -0.64 -41.96
C ARG A 512 26.83 -0.97 -41.77
N GLY A 513 27.16 -1.94 -40.91
CA GLY A 513 28.53 -2.38 -40.70
C GLY A 513 29.34 -1.55 -39.69
N TRP A 514 28.70 -0.63 -38.96
CA TRP A 514 29.35 0.03 -37.83
C TRP A 514 29.60 -0.97 -36.69
N PRO A 515 30.72 -0.86 -35.96
CA PRO A 515 30.89 -1.60 -34.71
C PRO A 515 29.83 -1.16 -33.69
N PRO A 516 29.53 -1.96 -32.65
CA PRO A 516 28.56 -1.59 -31.62
C PRO A 516 28.92 -0.30 -30.91
N PHE A 517 30.20 0.03 -30.77
CA PHE A 517 30.64 1.30 -30.24
C PHE A 517 31.77 1.85 -31.11
N HIS A 518 31.71 3.16 -31.32
CA HIS A 518 32.68 3.94 -32.09
C HIS A 518 32.76 5.36 -31.52
N ALA A 519 33.68 6.15 -32.05
CA ALA A 519 33.78 7.57 -31.76
C ALA A 519 32.48 8.29 -32.17
N PRO A 520 32.02 9.33 -31.43
CA PRO A 520 30.84 10.09 -31.82
C PRO A 520 30.92 10.61 -33.26
N ASP A 521 29.93 10.25 -34.09
CA ASP A 521 29.81 10.68 -35.48
C ASP A 521 28.42 11.26 -35.73
N VAL A 522 28.30 12.18 -36.70
CA VAL A 522 27.03 12.81 -37.09
C VAL A 522 26.01 11.80 -37.64
N GLU A 523 26.45 10.63 -38.10
CA GLU A 523 25.52 9.58 -38.55
C GLU A 523 25.08 8.66 -37.40
N SER A 524 25.88 8.55 -36.33
CA SER A 524 25.58 7.66 -35.22
C SER A 524 26.43 8.01 -33.99
N ILE A 525 25.77 8.18 -32.84
CA ILE A 525 26.40 8.24 -31.53
C ILE A 525 25.90 7.05 -30.69
N PRO A 526 26.79 6.15 -30.21
CA PRO A 526 26.37 5.01 -29.38
C PRO A 526 25.71 5.44 -28.05
N PRO A 527 24.70 4.70 -27.56
CA PRO A 527 24.14 4.90 -26.23
C PRO A 527 25.08 4.41 -25.12
N ILE A 528 24.84 4.84 -23.89
CA ILE A 528 25.57 4.38 -22.69
C ILE A 528 25.17 2.97 -22.19
N TYR A 529 24.43 2.20 -22.99
CA TYR A 529 23.97 0.85 -22.65
C TYR A 529 24.83 -0.20 -23.31
N THR A 530 24.94 -1.38 -22.69
CA THR A 530 25.65 -2.53 -23.26
C THR A 530 24.93 -3.07 -24.52
N PRO A 531 25.65 -3.69 -25.48
CA PRO A 531 25.17 -3.86 -26.86
C PRO A 531 24.12 -4.97 -27.04
N GLY A 532 23.83 -5.76 -26.00
CA GLY A 532 22.96 -6.93 -26.09
C GLY A 532 21.56 -6.63 -26.61
N HIS A 533 20.98 -5.49 -26.24
CA HIS A 533 19.67 -5.08 -26.78
C HIS A 533 19.76 -4.76 -28.28
N ALA A 534 20.73 -3.95 -28.68
CA ALA A 534 20.95 -3.58 -30.08
C ALA A 534 21.26 -4.80 -30.95
N LEU A 535 22.00 -5.79 -30.43
CA LEU A 535 22.28 -7.05 -31.12
C LEU A 535 21.03 -7.91 -31.33
N LEU A 536 20.12 -7.95 -30.35
CA LEU A 536 18.83 -8.64 -30.50
C LEU A 536 17.97 -7.95 -31.58
N LEU A 537 17.87 -6.63 -31.54
CA LEU A 537 17.14 -5.85 -32.54
C LEU A 537 17.79 -5.94 -33.93
N TRP A 538 19.12 -5.97 -34.00
CA TRP A 538 19.87 -6.14 -35.25
C TRP A 538 19.55 -7.48 -35.91
N GLY A 539 19.51 -8.57 -35.13
CA GLY A 539 19.11 -9.88 -35.64
C GLY A 539 17.69 -9.88 -36.23
N LEU A 540 16.76 -9.16 -35.61
CA LEU A 540 15.39 -8.99 -36.11
C LEU A 540 15.32 -8.05 -37.33
N ALA A 541 16.12 -6.98 -37.36
CA ALA A 541 16.19 -6.06 -38.48
C ALA A 541 16.69 -6.75 -39.76
N ARG A 542 17.63 -7.70 -39.63
CA ARG A 542 18.15 -8.48 -40.77
C ARG A 542 17.11 -9.38 -41.44
N VAL A 543 16.04 -9.75 -40.74
CA VAL A 543 14.92 -10.51 -41.33
C VAL A 543 13.81 -9.60 -41.90
N GLY A 544 14.14 -8.33 -42.17
CA GLY A 544 13.24 -7.36 -42.80
C GLY A 544 12.27 -6.67 -41.84
N LEU A 545 12.41 -6.90 -40.53
CA LEU A 545 11.57 -6.27 -39.52
C LEU A 545 12.24 -4.96 -39.04
N ALA A 546 11.84 -3.82 -39.60
CA ALA A 546 12.32 -2.49 -39.20
C ALA A 546 11.20 -1.60 -38.64
N GLY A 547 11.57 -0.60 -37.84
CA GLY A 547 10.66 0.37 -37.22
C GLY A 547 10.22 0.04 -35.80
N PHE A 548 9.27 0.80 -35.26
CA PHE A 548 8.88 0.76 -33.84
C PHE A 548 8.11 -0.49 -33.40
N PHE A 549 7.49 -1.22 -34.33
CA PHE A 549 6.73 -2.43 -34.02
C PHE A 549 7.61 -3.52 -33.39
N VAL A 550 8.81 -3.71 -33.92
CA VAL A 550 9.74 -4.78 -33.55
C VAL A 550 10.24 -4.68 -32.11
N PRO A 551 10.82 -3.56 -31.67
CA PRO A 551 11.30 -3.46 -30.30
C PRO A 551 10.16 -3.53 -29.28
N ARG A 552 8.94 -3.07 -29.63
CA ARG A 552 7.75 -3.22 -28.77
C ARG A 552 7.26 -4.66 -28.71
N LEU A 553 7.20 -5.37 -29.83
CA LEU A 553 6.85 -6.79 -29.85
C LEU A 553 7.82 -7.60 -28.99
N LEU A 554 9.12 -7.30 -29.11
CA LEU A 554 10.15 -7.89 -28.27
C LEU A 554 9.90 -7.58 -26.78
N ALA A 555 9.65 -6.32 -26.41
CA ALA A 555 9.38 -5.93 -25.03
C ALA A 555 8.12 -6.62 -24.47
N VAL A 556 7.00 -6.60 -25.20
CA VAL A 556 5.75 -7.27 -24.80
C VAL A 556 5.98 -8.77 -24.61
N GLY A 557 6.64 -9.43 -25.57
CA GLY A 557 6.96 -10.85 -25.48
C GLY A 557 7.84 -11.18 -24.27
N MET A 558 8.87 -10.37 -24.00
CA MET A 558 9.77 -10.55 -22.87
C MET A 558 9.08 -10.26 -21.52
N THR A 559 8.16 -9.29 -21.45
CA THR A 559 7.33 -9.05 -20.25
C THR A 559 6.43 -10.24 -19.97
N LEU A 560 5.71 -10.76 -20.97
CA LEU A 560 4.85 -11.93 -20.80
C LEU A 560 5.66 -13.17 -20.41
N ALA A 561 6.84 -13.36 -21.00
CA ALA A 561 7.74 -14.43 -20.62
C ALA A 561 8.27 -14.26 -19.18
N ALA A 562 8.60 -13.04 -18.75
CA ALA A 562 8.99 -12.73 -17.38
C ALA A 562 7.86 -13.04 -16.39
N VAL A 563 6.60 -12.73 -16.73
CA VAL A 563 5.41 -13.11 -15.92
C VAL A 563 5.31 -14.62 -15.73
N VAL A 564 5.53 -15.41 -16.79
CA VAL A 564 5.54 -16.88 -16.70
C VAL A 564 6.68 -17.37 -15.81
N VAL A 565 7.87 -16.77 -15.92
CA VAL A 565 9.02 -17.11 -15.09
C VAL A 565 8.78 -16.75 -13.62
N LEU A 566 8.23 -15.56 -13.35
CA LEU A 566 7.81 -15.09 -12.03
C LEU A 566 6.83 -16.07 -11.37
N TYR A 567 5.75 -16.41 -12.09
CA TYR A 567 4.76 -17.37 -11.61
C TYR A 567 5.44 -18.69 -11.21
N ARG A 568 6.29 -19.23 -12.10
CA ARG A 568 6.98 -20.50 -11.85
C ARG A 568 8.01 -20.40 -10.70
N LEU A 569 8.67 -19.26 -10.53
CA LEU A 569 9.58 -19.01 -9.41
C LEU A 569 8.83 -19.03 -8.08
N VAL A 570 7.68 -18.35 -7.97
CA VAL A 570 6.85 -18.38 -6.76
C VAL A 570 6.35 -19.78 -6.45
N ARG A 571 5.83 -20.50 -7.46
CA ARG A 571 5.39 -21.90 -7.28
C ARG A 571 6.53 -22.78 -6.76
N ARG A 572 7.74 -22.55 -7.26
CA ARG A 572 8.93 -23.29 -6.86
C ARG A 572 9.42 -22.94 -5.46
N GLU A 573 9.25 -21.69 -5.04
CA GLU A 573 9.45 -21.31 -3.64
C GLU A 573 8.42 -21.93 -2.70
N GLY A 574 7.47 -22.74 -3.20
CA GLY A 574 6.47 -23.47 -2.43
C GLY A 574 5.12 -22.76 -2.34
N GLY A 575 4.94 -21.67 -3.10
CA GLY A 575 3.70 -20.93 -3.17
C GLY A 575 2.60 -21.71 -3.90
N GLY A 576 1.36 -21.49 -3.47
CA GLY A 576 0.17 -21.94 -4.18
C GLY A 576 -0.02 -21.20 -5.51
N ARG A 577 -1.06 -21.58 -6.28
CA ARG A 577 -1.45 -20.86 -7.50
C ARG A 577 -1.74 -19.39 -7.21
N THR A 578 -2.41 -19.14 -6.09
CA THR A 578 -2.88 -17.81 -5.68
C THR A 578 -1.75 -16.92 -5.22
N ASP A 579 -0.74 -17.47 -4.55
CA ASP A 579 0.44 -16.73 -4.12
C ASP A 579 1.25 -16.27 -5.35
N ALA A 580 1.33 -17.13 -6.38
CA ALA A 580 1.96 -16.80 -7.65
C ALA A 580 1.16 -15.76 -8.46
N LEU A 581 -0.17 -15.87 -8.49
CA LEU A 581 -1.03 -14.87 -9.13
C LEU A 581 -0.98 -13.52 -8.42
N ALA A 582 -0.91 -13.49 -7.09
CA ALA A 582 -0.71 -12.25 -6.33
C ALA A 582 0.61 -11.57 -6.71
N GLY A 583 1.70 -12.34 -6.84
CA GLY A 583 2.98 -11.81 -7.33
C GLY A 583 2.91 -11.25 -8.75
N VAL A 584 2.19 -11.93 -9.65
CA VAL A 584 1.94 -11.43 -11.03
C VAL A 584 1.10 -10.16 -11.02
N ALA A 585 0.05 -10.10 -10.18
CA ALA A 585 -0.80 -8.93 -10.04
C ALA A 585 0.00 -7.71 -9.58
N VAL A 586 0.92 -7.86 -8.61
CA VAL A 586 1.82 -6.78 -8.16
C VAL A 586 2.73 -6.29 -9.29
N PHE A 587 3.35 -7.22 -10.02
CA PHE A 587 4.26 -6.86 -11.10
C PHE A 587 3.55 -6.11 -12.24
N LEU A 588 2.49 -6.68 -12.80
CA LEU A 588 1.75 -6.07 -13.91
C LEU A 588 0.88 -4.90 -13.47
N GLY A 589 0.36 -4.92 -12.23
CA GLY A 589 -0.41 -3.81 -11.68
C GLY A 589 0.42 -2.53 -11.61
N SER A 590 1.74 -2.64 -11.48
CA SER A 590 2.65 -1.48 -11.47
C SER A 590 2.98 -0.94 -12.87
N TYR A 591 2.35 -1.45 -13.92
CA TYR A 591 2.61 -1.02 -15.30
C TYR A 591 2.49 0.49 -15.50
N VAL A 592 1.43 1.11 -14.99
CA VAL A 592 1.23 2.57 -15.08
C VAL A 592 2.24 3.33 -14.23
N ALA A 593 2.54 2.82 -13.03
CA ALA A 593 3.55 3.40 -12.14
C ALA A 593 4.97 3.36 -12.72
N LEU A 594 5.26 2.38 -13.58
CA LEU A 594 6.51 2.28 -14.34
C LEU A 594 6.52 3.15 -15.60
N ASP A 595 5.65 4.17 -15.65
CA ASP A 595 5.43 5.03 -16.82
C ASP A 595 5.19 4.23 -18.11
N ARG A 596 4.49 3.10 -17.95
CA ARG A 596 4.13 2.19 -19.06
C ARG A 596 5.34 1.73 -19.87
N SER A 597 6.46 1.45 -19.20
CA SER A 597 7.72 1.04 -19.85
C SER A 597 7.78 -0.45 -20.22
N LEU A 598 6.88 -1.30 -19.70
CA LEU A 598 6.95 -2.77 -19.88
C LEU A 598 6.67 -3.24 -21.33
N ASP A 599 6.02 -2.43 -22.16
CA ASP A 599 5.73 -2.68 -23.58
C ASP A 599 6.48 -1.73 -24.53
N THR A 600 7.25 -0.79 -23.99
CA THR A 600 8.12 0.08 -24.80
C THR A 600 9.41 -0.65 -25.17
N GLY A 601 9.93 -0.36 -26.35
CA GLY A 601 11.16 -0.90 -26.93
C GLY A 601 12.47 -0.53 -26.20
N ARG A 602 12.50 -0.63 -24.87
CA ARG A 602 13.62 -0.26 -24.00
C ARG A 602 14.46 -1.48 -23.59
N VAL A 603 15.70 -1.20 -23.18
CA VAL A 603 16.66 -2.19 -22.67
C VAL A 603 16.21 -2.87 -21.36
N ASP A 604 15.31 -2.24 -20.60
CA ASP A 604 14.90 -2.67 -19.26
C ASP A 604 14.22 -4.04 -19.25
N THR A 605 13.24 -4.23 -20.13
CA THR A 605 12.39 -5.43 -20.17
C THR A 605 13.15 -6.69 -20.61
N PRO A 606 13.96 -6.67 -21.70
CA PRO A 606 14.80 -7.80 -22.05
C PRO A 606 15.81 -8.13 -20.94
N ALA A 607 16.47 -7.14 -20.35
CA ALA A 607 17.42 -7.36 -19.25
C ALA A 607 16.74 -8.05 -18.05
N LEU A 608 15.55 -7.57 -17.68
CA LEU A 608 14.72 -8.18 -16.64
C LEU A 608 14.41 -9.65 -16.95
N PHE A 609 13.95 -9.95 -18.17
CA PHE A 609 13.60 -11.32 -18.55
C PHE A 609 14.79 -12.29 -18.41
N PHE A 610 15.95 -11.91 -18.94
CA PHE A 610 17.16 -12.74 -18.81
C PHE A 610 17.61 -12.87 -17.36
N PHE A 611 17.48 -11.82 -16.55
CA PHE A 611 17.75 -11.93 -15.11
C PHE A 611 16.76 -12.86 -14.39
N ALA A 612 15.48 -12.83 -14.75
CA ALA A 612 14.46 -13.75 -14.23
C ALA A 612 14.79 -15.22 -14.59
N LEU A 613 15.25 -15.47 -15.82
CA LEU A 613 15.76 -16.79 -16.23
C LEU A 613 16.98 -17.21 -15.42
N ALA A 614 17.92 -16.29 -15.16
CA ALA A 614 19.08 -16.57 -14.32
C ALA A 614 18.66 -17.03 -12.91
N LEU A 615 17.73 -16.32 -12.27
CA LEU A 615 17.16 -16.73 -10.97
C LEU A 615 16.56 -18.13 -11.02
N ARG A 616 15.72 -18.39 -12.03
CA ARG A 616 15.06 -19.69 -12.21
C ARG A 616 16.09 -20.81 -12.29
N TRP A 617 17.09 -20.67 -13.14
CA TRP A 617 18.03 -21.74 -13.43
C TRP A 617 19.14 -21.89 -12.37
N LEU A 618 19.69 -20.78 -11.86
CA LEU A 618 20.77 -20.82 -10.86
C LEU A 618 20.27 -21.34 -9.51
N LEU A 619 19.03 -21.01 -9.14
CA LEU A 619 18.46 -21.50 -7.88
C LEU A 619 18.03 -22.98 -7.98
N ALA A 620 17.91 -23.57 -9.19
CA ALA A 620 17.42 -24.94 -9.41
C ALA A 620 18.06 -25.99 -8.49
N PRO A 621 17.28 -26.87 -7.82
CA PRO A 621 17.83 -28.04 -7.15
C PRO A 621 18.31 -29.03 -8.21
N GLY A 622 19.55 -29.50 -8.08
CA GLY A 622 20.16 -30.41 -9.05
C GLY A 622 21.68 -30.27 -9.09
N ARG A 623 22.36 -31.39 -9.34
CA ARG A 623 23.80 -31.46 -9.57
C ARG A 623 24.01 -31.49 -11.12
N TRP A 624 24.70 -30.50 -11.69
CA TRP A 624 25.26 -30.49 -13.09
C TRP A 624 24.40 -29.93 -14.25
N PRO A 625 24.95 -29.83 -15.49
CA PRO A 625 25.62 -28.62 -16.01
C PRO A 625 24.70 -27.70 -16.80
N ALA A 626 23.74 -28.24 -17.57
CA ALA A 626 22.96 -27.49 -18.55
C ALA A 626 22.14 -26.36 -17.92
N GLY A 627 21.46 -26.61 -16.80
CA GLY A 627 20.73 -25.57 -16.08
C GLY A 627 21.65 -24.51 -15.46
N THR A 628 22.86 -24.88 -15.01
CA THR A 628 23.81 -23.89 -14.48
C THR A 628 24.37 -23.02 -15.60
N TRP A 629 24.68 -23.60 -16.76
CA TRP A 629 25.07 -22.86 -17.95
C TRP A 629 23.96 -21.95 -18.46
N ALA A 630 22.72 -22.44 -18.55
CA ALA A 630 21.57 -21.61 -18.90
C ALA A 630 21.43 -20.41 -17.94
N GLY A 631 21.65 -20.64 -16.64
CA GLY A 631 21.65 -19.58 -15.63
C GLY A 631 22.80 -18.59 -15.78
N ILE A 632 24.02 -19.05 -16.02
CA ILE A 632 25.21 -18.21 -16.26
C ILE A 632 25.01 -17.37 -17.52
N LEU A 633 24.63 -18.00 -18.64
CA LEU A 633 24.42 -17.31 -19.92
C LEU A 633 23.29 -16.30 -19.82
N SER A 634 22.20 -16.62 -19.11
CA SER A 634 21.11 -15.66 -18.88
C SER A 634 21.57 -14.49 -18.00
N LEU A 635 22.41 -14.72 -16.99
CA LEU A 635 22.93 -13.64 -16.15
C LEU A 635 23.88 -12.72 -16.92
N VAL A 636 24.76 -13.31 -17.72
CA VAL A 636 25.65 -12.57 -18.62
C VAL A 636 24.82 -11.78 -19.63
N ALA A 637 23.81 -12.40 -20.26
CA ALA A 637 22.91 -11.71 -21.19
C ALA A 637 22.21 -10.52 -20.54
N ALA A 638 21.72 -10.64 -19.30
CA ALA A 638 21.13 -9.52 -18.57
C ALA A 638 22.11 -8.35 -18.41
N GLY A 639 23.36 -8.63 -18.03
CA GLY A 639 24.42 -7.61 -17.93
C GLY A 639 24.85 -7.01 -19.27
N LEU A 640 24.86 -7.82 -20.33
CA LEU A 640 25.15 -7.38 -21.70
C LEU A 640 24.02 -6.58 -22.34
N ILE A 641 22.80 -6.66 -21.83
CA ILE A 641 21.69 -5.78 -22.23
C ILE A 641 21.68 -4.51 -21.38
N LYS A 642 21.88 -4.65 -20.07
CA LYS A 642 21.94 -3.52 -19.13
C LYS A 642 22.89 -3.82 -17.97
N GLN A 643 24.02 -3.10 -17.94
CA GLN A 643 25.11 -3.32 -17.00
C GLN A 643 24.69 -3.23 -15.51
N SER A 644 23.61 -2.51 -15.21
CA SER A 644 23.09 -2.36 -13.84
C SER A 644 22.68 -3.68 -13.20
N TYR A 645 22.30 -4.71 -13.99
CA TYR A 645 21.96 -6.04 -13.48
C TYR A 645 23.17 -6.84 -12.96
N GLY A 646 24.40 -6.33 -13.12
CA GLY A 646 25.59 -6.89 -12.50
C GLY A 646 25.48 -6.93 -10.97
N LEU A 647 24.99 -5.84 -10.34
CA LEU A 647 24.84 -5.73 -8.89
C LEU A 647 23.91 -6.83 -8.30
N PRO A 648 22.66 -7.00 -8.77
CA PRO A 648 21.80 -8.07 -8.27
C PRO A 648 22.31 -9.47 -8.68
N GLY A 649 23.07 -9.59 -9.77
CA GLY A 649 23.79 -10.81 -10.13
C GLY A 649 24.85 -11.22 -9.11
N VAL A 650 25.69 -10.28 -8.67
CA VAL A 650 26.69 -10.51 -7.63
C VAL A 650 26.01 -10.87 -6.30
N ALA A 651 24.96 -10.16 -5.91
CA ALA A 651 24.22 -10.45 -4.68
C ALA A 651 23.58 -11.85 -4.69
N LEU A 652 23.06 -12.29 -5.84
CA LEU A 652 22.56 -13.66 -6.03
C LEU A 652 23.67 -14.69 -5.80
N ILE A 653 24.85 -14.49 -6.40
CA ILE A 653 26.00 -15.41 -6.25
C ILE A 653 26.49 -15.44 -4.80
N LEU A 654 26.60 -14.28 -4.14
CA LEU A 654 26.98 -14.17 -2.72
C LEU A 654 25.99 -14.92 -1.82
N GLY A 655 24.69 -14.76 -2.04
CA GLY A 655 23.71 -15.50 -1.27
C GLY A 655 23.68 -17.01 -1.59
N MET A 656 24.15 -17.43 -2.77
CA MET A 656 24.37 -18.85 -3.06
C MET A 656 25.54 -19.45 -2.25
N PHE A 657 26.57 -18.68 -1.91
CA PHE A 657 27.67 -19.17 -1.07
C PHE A 657 27.20 -19.64 0.30
N ALA A 658 26.15 -19.03 0.86
CA ALA A 658 25.58 -19.43 2.14
C ALA A 658 25.01 -20.85 2.17
N ARG A 659 24.79 -21.50 1.02
CA ARG A 659 24.20 -22.86 0.95
C ARG A 659 24.89 -23.82 0.00
N ARG A 660 25.43 -23.30 -1.10
CA ARG A 660 26.00 -24.10 -2.18
C ARG A 660 27.33 -23.48 -2.62
N PRO A 661 28.33 -23.39 -1.74
CA PRO A 661 29.58 -22.67 -2.00
C PRO A 661 30.31 -23.21 -3.24
N VAL A 662 30.29 -24.53 -3.47
CA VAL A 662 30.90 -25.15 -4.65
C VAL A 662 30.20 -24.68 -5.94
N LYS A 663 28.86 -24.74 -5.99
CA LYS A 663 28.09 -24.25 -7.16
C LYS A 663 28.30 -22.75 -7.35
N ALA A 664 28.28 -21.98 -6.28
CA ALA A 664 28.49 -20.53 -6.29
C ALA A 664 29.88 -20.17 -6.84
N ARG A 665 30.94 -20.87 -6.41
CA ARG A 665 32.29 -20.72 -6.94
C ARG A 665 32.35 -21.00 -8.44
N HIS A 666 31.74 -22.09 -8.91
CA HIS A 666 31.69 -22.38 -10.35
C HIS A 666 30.92 -21.34 -11.16
N VAL A 667 29.79 -20.86 -10.64
CA VAL A 667 29.01 -19.78 -11.29
C VAL A 667 29.85 -18.50 -11.35
N LEU A 668 30.47 -18.10 -10.23
CA LEU A 668 31.31 -16.92 -10.16
C LEU A 668 32.46 -16.98 -11.17
N LEU A 669 33.29 -18.03 -11.11
CA LEU A 669 34.47 -18.16 -11.97
C LEU A 669 34.09 -18.14 -13.46
N ARG A 670 33.01 -18.82 -13.84
CA ARG A 670 32.55 -18.86 -15.24
C ARG A 670 31.89 -17.56 -15.69
N CYS A 671 31.08 -16.93 -14.85
CA CYS A 671 30.53 -15.61 -15.14
C CYS A 671 31.66 -14.59 -15.35
N VAL A 672 32.66 -14.57 -14.45
CA VAL A 672 33.83 -13.69 -14.58
C VAL A 672 34.59 -14.01 -15.87
N ALA A 673 34.91 -15.27 -16.15
CA ALA A 673 35.62 -15.66 -17.37
C ALA A 673 34.87 -15.24 -18.65
N ILE A 674 33.55 -15.47 -18.73
CA ILE A 674 32.74 -15.07 -19.88
C ILE A 674 32.65 -13.56 -19.99
N VAL A 675 32.36 -12.85 -18.89
CA VAL A 675 32.25 -11.38 -18.91
C VAL A 675 33.57 -10.75 -19.33
N VAL A 676 34.69 -11.16 -18.73
CA VAL A 676 36.02 -10.67 -19.12
C VAL A 676 36.29 -10.97 -20.59
N GLY A 677 36.05 -12.20 -21.05
CA GLY A 677 36.23 -12.57 -22.45
C GLY A 677 35.40 -11.72 -23.41
N VAL A 678 34.10 -11.52 -23.11
CA VAL A 678 33.20 -10.70 -23.94
C VAL A 678 33.61 -9.22 -23.89
N VAL A 679 33.97 -8.69 -22.72
CA VAL A 679 34.45 -7.30 -22.58
C VAL A 679 35.71 -7.08 -23.41
N VAL A 680 36.69 -7.99 -23.34
CA VAL A 680 37.92 -7.91 -24.15
C VAL A 680 37.60 -7.97 -25.64
N LEU A 681 36.74 -8.91 -26.07
CA LEU A 681 36.33 -9.02 -27.47
C LEU A 681 35.61 -7.76 -27.97
N LEU A 682 34.68 -7.22 -27.18
CA LEU A 682 33.96 -5.98 -27.51
C LEU A 682 34.89 -4.78 -27.54
N GLU A 683 35.83 -4.69 -26.61
CA GLU A 683 36.81 -3.59 -26.57
C GLU A 683 37.73 -3.61 -27.79
N ILE A 684 38.20 -4.80 -28.20
CA ILE A 684 38.98 -4.97 -29.43
C ILE A 684 38.13 -4.62 -30.66
N TRP A 685 36.91 -5.17 -30.75
CA TRP A 685 36.02 -4.92 -31.89
C TRP A 685 35.65 -3.44 -32.04
N CYS A 686 35.45 -2.76 -30.91
CA CYS A 686 35.08 -1.34 -30.85
C CYS A 686 36.30 -0.40 -30.79
N ARG A 687 37.53 -0.92 -30.93
CA ARG A 687 38.77 -0.13 -30.89
C ARG A 687 38.87 0.81 -29.67
N GLY A 688 38.50 0.30 -28.48
CA GLY A 688 38.58 1.07 -27.23
C GLY A 688 37.31 1.84 -26.84
N TRP A 689 36.29 1.90 -27.70
CA TRP A 689 35.09 2.69 -27.44
C TRP A 689 34.07 1.98 -26.53
N PHE A 690 34.15 0.67 -26.36
CA PHE A 690 33.16 -0.08 -25.58
C PHE A 690 33.21 0.30 -24.09
N LEU A 691 34.38 0.24 -23.44
CA LEU A 691 34.53 0.63 -22.04
C LEU A 691 34.31 2.14 -21.84
N PHE A 692 34.65 2.95 -22.84
CA PHE A 692 34.36 4.38 -22.81
C PHE A 692 32.86 4.63 -22.60
N TRP A 693 32.02 4.10 -23.49
CA TRP A 693 30.57 4.37 -23.48
C TRP A 693 29.82 3.67 -22.33
N THR A 694 30.24 2.46 -21.95
CA THR A 694 29.46 1.64 -20.99
C THR A 694 29.90 1.81 -19.54
N VAL A 695 31.14 2.26 -19.29
CA VAL A 695 31.72 2.39 -17.95
C VAL A 695 32.20 3.82 -17.68
N LYS A 696 33.12 4.35 -18.50
CA LYS A 696 33.79 5.64 -18.23
C LYS A 696 32.79 6.80 -18.27
N LEU A 697 32.03 6.94 -19.35
CA LEU A 697 31.08 8.04 -19.51
C LEU A 697 29.96 8.02 -18.46
N PRO A 698 29.30 6.87 -18.16
CA PRO A 698 28.39 6.77 -17.04
C PRO A 698 29.03 7.12 -15.69
N GLY A 699 30.31 6.78 -15.47
CA GLY A 699 31.01 7.11 -14.23
C GLY A 699 31.22 8.61 -14.00
N MET A 700 31.19 9.42 -15.07
CA MET A 700 31.39 10.87 -15.03
C MET A 700 30.11 11.66 -14.73
N GLN A 701 28.93 11.06 -14.89
CA GLN A 701 27.66 11.74 -14.68
C GLN A 701 27.43 12.07 -13.19
N ALA A 702 26.99 13.30 -12.92
CA ALA A 702 26.71 13.77 -11.57
C ALA A 702 25.55 13.04 -10.87
N TRP A 703 25.56 13.11 -9.54
CA TRP A 703 24.48 12.63 -8.67
C TRP A 703 23.67 13.83 -8.20
N ASP A 704 22.36 13.85 -8.46
CA ASP A 704 21.47 14.94 -8.02
C ASP A 704 20.66 14.46 -6.81
N LEU A 705 21.32 14.41 -5.65
CA LEU A 705 20.77 13.84 -4.42
C LEU A 705 19.52 14.60 -3.95
N THR A 706 19.51 15.93 -3.99
CA THR A 706 18.45 16.74 -3.39
C THR A 706 17.13 16.63 -4.15
N LYS A 707 17.13 16.88 -5.47
CA LYS A 707 15.88 16.83 -6.27
C LYS A 707 15.37 15.39 -6.37
N ARG A 708 16.28 14.43 -6.48
CA ARG A 708 15.90 13.03 -6.74
C ARG A 708 15.64 12.24 -5.47
N TRP A 709 16.06 12.68 -4.29
CA TRP A 709 15.60 12.07 -3.04
C TRP A 709 14.11 12.34 -2.80
N MET A 710 13.64 13.56 -3.09
CA MET A 710 12.21 13.87 -3.06
C MET A 710 11.43 13.05 -4.09
N ALA A 711 11.97 12.93 -5.31
CA ALA A 711 11.37 12.07 -6.33
C ALA A 711 11.37 10.60 -5.92
N LEU A 712 12.45 10.09 -5.32
CA LEU A 712 12.53 8.73 -4.77
C LEU A 712 11.50 8.51 -3.67
N ALA A 713 11.35 9.46 -2.75
CA ALA A 713 10.33 9.39 -1.70
C ALA A 713 8.92 9.43 -2.28
N GLY A 714 8.68 10.20 -3.34
CA GLY A 714 7.42 10.22 -4.09
C GLY A 714 7.14 8.91 -4.83
N ASP A 715 8.14 8.38 -5.56
CA ASP A 715 8.06 7.10 -6.26
C ASP A 715 7.77 5.97 -5.25
N LEU A 716 8.51 5.90 -4.14
CA LEU A 716 8.31 4.88 -3.11
C LEU A 716 7.01 5.08 -2.32
N GLY A 717 6.67 6.31 -1.93
CA GLY A 717 5.48 6.60 -1.12
C GLY A 717 4.17 6.49 -1.88
N GLY A 718 4.15 6.90 -3.15
CA GLY A 718 2.97 6.89 -4.01
C GLY A 718 2.82 5.60 -4.83
N ALA A 719 3.89 5.13 -5.47
CA ALA A 719 3.80 3.98 -6.38
C ALA A 719 4.04 2.62 -5.71
N PHE A 720 4.74 2.56 -4.56
CA PHE A 720 5.19 1.30 -3.94
C PHE A 720 4.90 1.24 -2.42
N PRO A 721 3.70 0.83 -1.99
CA PRO A 721 3.29 0.74 -0.59
C PRO A 721 4.39 0.17 0.31
N VAL A 722 4.66 0.85 1.43
CA VAL A 722 5.71 0.49 2.41
C VAL A 722 5.67 -0.99 2.82
N VAL A 723 4.47 -1.59 2.89
CA VAL A 723 4.27 -3.02 3.21
C VAL A 723 4.99 -3.95 2.22
N LEU A 724 5.10 -3.56 0.95
CA LEU A 724 5.76 -4.35 -0.10
C LEU A 724 7.28 -4.13 -0.12
N LEU A 725 7.75 -2.94 0.26
CA LEU A 725 9.18 -2.69 0.53
C LEU A 725 9.71 -3.59 1.65
N LEU A 726 8.87 -3.88 2.63
CA LEU A 726 9.19 -4.77 3.74
C LEU A 726 9.11 -6.25 3.38
N ALA A 727 8.67 -6.65 2.18
CA ALA A 727 8.55 -8.06 1.81
C ALA A 727 9.89 -8.79 1.78
N ALA A 728 10.95 -8.17 1.22
CA ALA A 728 12.28 -8.77 1.16
C ALA A 728 12.94 -8.90 2.55
N PRO A 729 12.98 -7.82 3.39
CA PRO A 729 13.43 -7.92 4.77
C PRO A 729 12.61 -8.93 5.59
N SER A 730 11.27 -8.94 5.45
CA SER A 730 10.40 -9.87 6.18
C SER A 730 10.65 -11.32 5.78
N CYS A 731 10.82 -11.60 4.48
CA CYS A 731 11.24 -12.92 4.00
C CYS A 731 12.58 -13.34 4.60
N LEU A 732 13.56 -12.44 4.61
CA LEU A 732 14.88 -12.72 5.14
C LEU A 732 14.82 -13.04 6.64
N VAL A 733 14.15 -12.19 7.41
CA VAL A 733 13.95 -12.37 8.86
C VAL A 733 13.22 -13.67 9.14
N LEU A 734 12.10 -13.96 8.46
CA LEU A 734 11.36 -15.21 8.65
C LEU A 734 12.21 -16.44 8.33
N ARG A 735 13.03 -16.39 7.27
CA ARG A 735 13.93 -17.50 6.89
C ARG A 735 15.06 -17.71 7.90
N ILE A 736 15.61 -16.63 8.45
CA ILE A 736 16.61 -16.68 9.53
C ILE A 736 15.97 -17.24 10.81
N LEU A 737 14.85 -16.66 11.26
CA LEU A 737 14.14 -17.06 12.49
C LEU A 737 13.62 -18.49 12.43
N ALA A 738 13.20 -18.95 11.26
CA ALA A 738 12.77 -20.34 11.09
C ALA A 738 13.93 -21.35 11.21
N GLY A 739 15.19 -20.88 11.36
CA GLY A 739 16.40 -21.71 11.31
C GLY A 739 16.53 -22.47 10.00
N ARG A 740 15.73 -22.07 9.00
CA ARG A 740 15.41 -22.90 7.84
C ARG A 740 15.90 -22.20 6.62
N SER A 741 17.11 -22.57 6.30
CA SER A 741 17.70 -22.30 5.02
C SER A 741 17.18 -23.28 3.91
N SER A 742 15.93 -23.74 3.99
CA SER A 742 15.49 -24.93 3.22
C SER A 742 14.66 -24.67 1.96
N GLY A 743 14.18 -23.44 1.71
CA GLY A 743 13.57 -23.10 0.40
C GLY A 743 14.60 -23.07 -0.74
N PRO A 744 14.24 -23.34 -2.01
CA PRO A 744 15.21 -23.42 -3.11
C PRO A 744 16.03 -22.13 -3.34
N GLY A 745 15.41 -20.96 -3.18
CA GLY A 745 16.04 -19.65 -3.40
C GLY A 745 16.73 -19.07 -2.18
N GLY A 746 16.24 -19.38 -0.98
CA GLY A 746 16.98 -19.15 0.24
C GLY A 746 17.31 -17.72 0.64
N VAL A 747 18.54 -17.49 1.12
CA VAL A 747 19.05 -16.14 1.42
C VAL A 747 19.44 -15.42 0.12
N ALA A 748 19.80 -16.16 -0.94
CA ALA A 748 20.16 -15.61 -2.23
C ALA A 748 19.03 -14.80 -2.87
N LEU A 749 17.79 -15.24 -2.73
CA LEU A 749 16.65 -14.57 -3.33
C LEU A 749 16.34 -13.19 -2.66
N PRO A 750 16.20 -13.07 -1.33
CA PRO A 750 16.08 -11.76 -0.66
C PRO A 750 17.28 -10.84 -0.89
N LEU A 751 18.51 -11.36 -0.92
CA LEU A 751 19.70 -10.53 -1.22
C LEU A 751 19.67 -9.98 -2.64
N ALA A 752 19.30 -10.81 -3.63
CA ALA A 752 19.11 -10.35 -5.01
C ALA A 752 17.99 -9.30 -5.11
N ALA A 753 16.90 -9.46 -4.36
CA ALA A 753 15.83 -8.47 -4.30
C ALA A 753 16.33 -7.13 -3.73
N LEU A 754 16.99 -7.14 -2.55
CA LEU A 754 17.56 -5.94 -1.93
C LEU A 754 18.58 -5.23 -2.84
N ALA A 755 19.43 -6.00 -3.53
CA ALA A 755 20.37 -5.45 -4.50
C ALA A 755 19.67 -4.84 -5.73
N THR A 756 18.55 -5.43 -6.17
CA THR A 756 17.72 -4.85 -7.23
C THR A 756 17.04 -3.57 -6.76
N TYR A 757 16.68 -3.48 -5.48
CA TYR A 757 16.10 -2.26 -4.90
C TYR A 757 17.14 -1.14 -4.83
N ALA A 758 18.35 -1.46 -4.36
CA ALA A 758 19.47 -0.53 -4.39
C ALA A 758 19.80 -0.08 -5.82
N MET A 759 19.81 -1.01 -6.79
CA MET A 759 20.02 -0.69 -8.20
C MET A 759 18.99 0.33 -8.73
N GLY A 760 17.70 0.13 -8.43
CA GLY A 760 16.64 1.08 -8.80
C GLY A 760 16.84 2.46 -8.17
N ALA A 761 17.13 2.50 -6.87
CA ALA A 761 17.36 3.77 -6.15
C ALA A 761 18.59 4.53 -6.68
N LEU A 762 19.72 3.84 -6.88
CA LEU A 762 20.95 4.44 -7.42
C LEU A 762 20.72 4.93 -8.86
N GLY A 763 20.03 4.14 -9.68
CA GLY A 763 19.64 4.53 -11.04
C GLY A 763 18.73 5.75 -11.05
N ARG A 764 17.85 5.90 -10.06
CA ARG A 764 16.92 7.02 -9.97
C ARG A 764 17.62 8.32 -9.54
N ILE A 765 18.61 8.25 -8.65
CA ILE A 765 19.36 9.40 -8.12
C ILE A 765 20.37 9.96 -9.14
N LYS A 766 20.79 9.14 -10.11
CA LYS A 766 21.73 9.56 -11.15
C LYS A 766 21.08 10.49 -12.18
N VAL A 767 21.77 11.51 -12.66
CA VAL A 767 21.28 12.36 -13.77
C VAL A 767 20.86 11.49 -14.97
N GLY A 768 19.73 11.81 -15.59
CA GLY A 768 19.09 10.99 -16.64
C GLY A 768 18.25 9.81 -16.13
N GLY A 769 18.24 9.50 -14.83
CA GLY A 769 17.41 8.44 -14.26
C GLY A 769 15.91 8.76 -14.27
N HIS A 770 15.09 7.84 -14.80
CA HIS A 770 13.62 7.92 -14.85
C HIS A 770 12.97 6.76 -14.08
N VAL A 771 11.63 6.74 -13.96
CA VAL A 771 10.91 5.76 -13.12
C VAL A 771 11.04 4.32 -13.62
N ASN A 772 11.35 4.12 -14.91
CA ASN A 772 11.55 2.80 -15.52
C ASN A 772 12.71 2.02 -14.89
N VAL A 773 13.65 2.68 -14.19
CA VAL A 773 14.73 1.99 -13.44
C VAL A 773 14.17 1.06 -12.35
N TRP A 774 12.91 1.25 -11.94
CA TRP A 774 12.19 0.39 -11.00
C TRP A 774 11.68 -0.93 -11.62
N THR A 775 11.82 -1.15 -12.93
CA THR A 775 11.32 -2.38 -13.60
C THR A 775 11.80 -3.66 -12.92
N GLY A 776 13.10 -3.74 -12.61
CA GLY A 776 13.67 -4.86 -11.85
C GLY A 776 13.13 -4.96 -10.41
N PHE A 777 12.97 -3.81 -9.75
CA PHE A 777 12.46 -3.72 -8.39
C PHE A 777 11.05 -4.33 -8.29
N VAL A 778 10.14 -3.93 -9.17
CA VAL A 778 8.74 -4.39 -9.12
C VAL A 778 8.63 -5.88 -9.43
N PHE A 779 9.45 -6.40 -10.35
CA PHE A 779 9.51 -7.84 -10.58
C PHE A 779 9.93 -8.59 -9.31
N MET A 780 10.99 -8.11 -8.65
CA MET A 780 11.46 -8.69 -7.40
C MET A 780 10.46 -8.56 -6.26
N GLU A 781 9.74 -7.46 -6.20
CA GLU A 781 8.64 -7.21 -5.25
C GLU A 781 7.53 -8.26 -5.44
N GLY A 782 7.04 -8.46 -6.67
CA GLY A 782 6.06 -9.51 -6.97
C GLY A 782 6.57 -10.91 -6.60
N LEU A 783 7.85 -11.19 -6.83
CA LEU A 783 8.48 -12.46 -6.45
C LEU A 783 8.58 -12.61 -4.93
N MET A 784 8.95 -11.54 -4.20
CA MET A 784 9.10 -11.55 -2.74
C MET A 784 7.74 -11.67 -2.06
N VAL A 785 6.70 -11.02 -2.56
CA VAL A 785 5.32 -11.19 -2.07
C VAL A 785 4.91 -12.65 -2.20
N GLY A 786 5.07 -13.25 -3.38
CA GLY A 786 4.73 -14.65 -3.59
C GLY A 786 5.54 -15.61 -2.70
N ALA A 787 6.84 -15.34 -2.53
CA ALA A 787 7.72 -16.12 -1.66
C ALA A 787 7.37 -15.98 -0.17
N LEU A 788 7.01 -14.77 0.28
CA LEU A 788 6.57 -14.48 1.65
C LEU A 788 5.29 -15.25 1.99
N LEU A 789 4.32 -15.24 1.08
CA LEU A 789 3.08 -16.00 1.22
C LEU A 789 3.35 -17.51 1.33
N ALA A 790 4.29 -18.02 0.53
CA ALA A 790 4.74 -19.41 0.61
C ALA A 790 5.39 -19.73 1.97
N ASP A 791 6.22 -18.82 2.48
CA ASP A 791 6.88 -18.95 3.79
C ASP A 791 5.87 -18.91 4.95
N LEU A 792 4.86 -18.05 4.89
CA LEU A 792 3.76 -18.03 5.86
C LEU A 792 2.94 -19.33 5.84
N ASN A 793 2.64 -19.87 4.66
CA ASN A 793 1.98 -21.17 4.53
C ASN A 793 2.81 -22.32 5.09
N ARG A 794 4.15 -22.27 4.96
CA ARG A 794 5.06 -23.22 5.61
C ARG A 794 5.06 -23.04 7.12
N LEU A 795 5.16 -21.80 7.60
CA LEU A 795 5.15 -21.49 9.03
C LEU A 795 3.87 -22.02 9.69
N ALA A 796 2.71 -21.78 9.07
CA ALA A 796 1.42 -22.26 9.54
C ALA A 796 1.35 -23.78 9.68
N ARG A 797 1.96 -24.53 8.73
CA ARG A 797 2.00 -25.99 8.74
C ARG A 797 2.98 -26.55 9.78
N HIS A 798 4.14 -25.93 9.94
CA HIS A 798 5.19 -26.44 10.81
C HIS A 798 5.07 -25.99 12.27
N ARG A 799 4.44 -24.85 12.52
CA ARG A 799 4.14 -24.35 13.87
C ARG A 799 2.64 -24.07 13.95
N PRO A 800 1.82 -25.10 14.25
CA PRO A 800 0.36 -24.96 14.28
C PRO A 800 -0.13 -23.83 15.18
N SER A 801 0.57 -23.55 16.29
CA SER A 801 0.28 -22.41 17.19
C SER A 801 0.40 -21.04 16.52
N TRP A 802 1.22 -20.91 15.47
CA TRP A 802 1.37 -19.72 14.63
C TRP A 802 0.46 -19.75 13.40
N GLY A 803 -0.27 -20.85 13.17
CA GLY A 803 -1.14 -21.05 12.02
C GLY A 803 -2.12 -19.91 11.78
N PRO A 804 -2.94 -19.52 12.77
CA PRO A 804 -3.90 -18.43 12.61
C PRO A 804 -3.23 -17.09 12.27
N PHE A 805 -2.15 -16.73 12.96
CA PHE A 805 -1.38 -15.50 12.69
C PHE A 805 -0.81 -15.50 11.27
N ALA A 806 -0.20 -16.62 10.84
CA ALA A 806 0.35 -16.74 9.50
C ALA A 806 -0.74 -16.68 8.42
N ARG A 807 -1.92 -17.28 8.66
CA ARG A 807 -3.08 -17.16 7.76
C ARG A 807 -3.59 -15.72 7.67
N ALA A 808 -3.66 -15.02 8.81
CA ALA A 808 -4.03 -13.61 8.87
C ALA A 808 -3.04 -12.73 8.08
N CYS A 809 -1.73 -12.83 8.35
CA CYS A 809 -0.70 -12.11 7.61
C CYS A 809 -0.77 -12.42 6.11
N ARG A 810 -1.01 -13.68 5.73
CA ARG A 810 -1.20 -14.06 4.33
C ARG A 810 -2.41 -13.35 3.72
N ALA A 811 -3.55 -13.34 4.41
CA ALA A 811 -4.73 -12.61 3.97
C ALA A 811 -4.43 -11.12 3.78
N THR A 812 -3.70 -10.51 4.73
CA THR A 812 -3.24 -9.12 4.63
C THR A 812 -2.42 -8.87 3.41
N ILE A 813 -1.37 -9.66 3.21
CA ILE A 813 -0.40 -9.44 2.14
C ILE A 813 -1.08 -9.65 0.79
N VAL A 814 -1.91 -10.68 0.64
CA VAL A 814 -2.70 -10.88 -0.58
C VAL A 814 -3.61 -9.68 -0.83
N LEU A 815 -4.35 -9.24 0.19
CA LEU A 815 -5.29 -8.13 0.02
C LEU A 815 -4.57 -6.82 -0.30
N VAL A 816 -3.49 -6.47 0.41
CA VAL A 816 -2.67 -5.27 0.14
C VAL A 816 -2.01 -5.35 -1.23
N ALA A 817 -1.49 -6.51 -1.62
CA ALA A 817 -0.89 -6.73 -2.94
C ALA A 817 -1.93 -6.56 -4.06
N VAL A 818 -3.12 -7.14 -3.89
CA VAL A 818 -4.22 -7.05 -4.84
C VAL A 818 -4.76 -5.63 -4.92
N VAL A 819 -5.08 -5.03 -3.78
CA VAL A 819 -5.54 -3.65 -3.69
C VAL A 819 -4.53 -2.72 -4.34
N GLY A 820 -3.26 -2.81 -3.93
CA GLY A 820 -2.20 -2.00 -4.48
C GLY A 820 -2.01 -2.20 -5.99
N ALA A 821 -2.23 -3.42 -6.50
CA ALA A 821 -2.22 -3.68 -7.93
C ALA A 821 -3.44 -3.05 -8.64
N MET A 822 -4.65 -3.27 -8.11
CA MET A 822 -5.93 -2.78 -8.67
C MET A 822 -5.97 -1.29 -8.76
N THR A 823 -5.40 -0.62 -7.78
CA THR A 823 -5.46 0.82 -7.76
C THR A 823 -4.40 1.49 -8.64
N ARG A 824 -3.33 0.77 -8.96
CA ARG A 824 -2.38 1.16 -10.00
C ARG A 824 -2.87 0.80 -11.40
N LEU A 825 -4.00 0.09 -11.52
CA LEU A 825 -4.68 -0.06 -12.81
C LEU A 825 -5.29 1.29 -13.18
N GLY A 826 -4.50 2.12 -13.86
CA GLY A 826 -5.03 3.24 -14.62
C GLY A 826 -5.90 2.74 -15.76
N ASP A 827 -6.69 3.64 -16.35
CA ASP A 827 -7.44 3.34 -17.57
C ASP A 827 -6.46 2.90 -18.68
N PRO A 828 -6.50 1.64 -19.17
CA PRO A 828 -5.60 1.19 -20.23
C PRO A 828 -5.80 1.98 -21.53
N ARG A 829 -6.97 2.61 -21.73
CA ARG A 829 -7.24 3.46 -22.90
C ARG A 829 -6.51 4.79 -22.84
N SER A 830 -6.15 5.26 -21.64
CA SER A 830 -5.32 6.45 -21.47
C SER A 830 -3.92 6.24 -22.05
N ALA A 831 -3.52 4.99 -22.31
CA ALA A 831 -2.24 4.65 -22.93
C ALA A 831 -2.30 4.77 -24.47
N ARG A 832 -3.49 4.87 -25.06
CA ARG A 832 -3.67 5.04 -26.50
C ARG A 832 -3.17 6.44 -26.89
N PRO A 833 -2.26 6.56 -27.87
CA PRO A 833 -1.94 7.87 -28.43
C PRO A 833 -3.21 8.51 -29.01
N GLY A 834 -3.45 9.79 -28.69
CA GLY A 834 -4.60 10.53 -29.19
C GLY A 834 -4.60 10.62 -30.72
N ALA A 835 -5.77 10.80 -31.34
CA ALA A 835 -5.88 10.98 -32.79
C ALA A 835 -5.00 12.14 -33.30
N ASP A 836 -4.91 13.21 -32.51
CA ASP A 836 -4.03 14.36 -32.77
C ASP A 836 -2.56 13.96 -32.88
N GLU A 837 -2.08 13.00 -32.08
CA GLU A 837 -0.69 12.57 -32.13
C GLU A 837 -0.35 11.88 -33.45
N TYR A 838 -1.30 11.12 -34.03
CA TYR A 838 -1.16 10.57 -35.38
C TYR A 838 -1.17 11.64 -36.47
N ILE A 839 -1.93 12.72 -36.28
CA ILE A 839 -1.93 13.87 -37.19
C ILE A 839 -0.58 14.57 -37.13
N LYS A 840 -0.08 14.88 -35.92
CA LYS A 840 1.24 15.48 -35.70
C LYS A 840 2.36 14.63 -36.28
N ALA A 841 2.35 13.31 -36.05
CA ALA A 841 3.32 12.39 -36.63
C ALA A 841 3.32 12.44 -38.18
N ARG A 842 2.14 12.51 -38.82
CA ARG A 842 2.05 12.66 -40.28
C ARG A 842 2.52 14.03 -40.78
N MET A 843 2.23 15.10 -40.03
CA MET A 843 2.74 16.44 -40.35
C MET A 843 4.27 16.48 -40.27
N PHE A 844 4.84 15.91 -39.21
CA PHE A 844 6.28 15.74 -39.05
C PHE A 844 6.89 14.95 -40.22
N GLN A 845 6.30 13.78 -40.56
CA GLN A 845 6.78 12.96 -41.70
C GLN A 845 6.76 13.72 -43.02
N ARG A 846 5.70 14.49 -43.31
CA ARG A 846 5.61 15.32 -44.52
C ARG A 846 6.68 16.41 -44.53
N GLU A 847 6.96 17.03 -43.39
CA GLU A 847 8.01 18.05 -43.28
C GLU A 847 9.39 17.44 -43.58
N VAL A 848 9.67 16.25 -43.04
CA VAL A 848 10.91 15.53 -43.33
C VAL A 848 11.00 15.14 -44.81
N GLN A 849 9.94 14.56 -45.37
CA GLN A 849 9.89 14.12 -46.78
C GLN A 849 10.03 15.27 -47.79
N SER A 850 9.70 16.51 -47.39
CA SER A 850 9.82 17.68 -48.26
C SER A 850 11.27 18.12 -48.52
N ARG A 851 12.26 17.54 -47.82
CA ARG A 851 13.67 17.93 -47.87
C ARG A 851 14.59 16.70 -47.84
N SER A 852 15.71 16.77 -48.55
CA SER A 852 16.63 15.63 -48.67
C SER A 852 17.54 15.46 -47.45
N ARG A 853 17.84 16.56 -46.75
CA ARG A 853 18.82 16.62 -45.64
C ARG A 853 18.24 17.32 -44.42
N VAL A 854 17.40 16.61 -43.66
CA VAL A 854 16.82 17.10 -42.40
C VAL A 854 17.54 16.49 -41.20
N LEU A 855 17.99 17.32 -40.27
CA LEU A 855 18.53 16.90 -38.97
C LEU A 855 17.44 17.03 -37.89
N CYS A 856 16.98 15.92 -37.32
CA CYS A 856 16.08 15.91 -36.15
C CYS A 856 16.57 14.87 -35.13
N PRO A 857 17.52 15.22 -34.25
CA PRO A 857 18.15 14.26 -33.34
C PRO A 857 17.21 13.81 -32.21
N ILE A 858 16.05 14.45 -32.04
CA ILE A 858 15.02 14.07 -31.07
C ILE A 858 14.13 12.93 -31.60
N PHE A 859 13.81 12.94 -32.88
CA PHE A 859 13.03 11.90 -33.56
C PHE A 859 13.85 11.26 -34.69
N PRO A 860 15.02 10.70 -34.36
CA PRO A 860 16.01 10.35 -35.37
C PRO A 860 15.57 9.15 -36.21
N LEU A 861 14.86 8.17 -35.60
CA LEU A 861 14.34 7.01 -36.33
C LEU A 861 13.16 7.41 -37.22
N GLU A 862 12.25 8.25 -36.74
CA GLU A 862 11.12 8.74 -37.53
C GLU A 862 11.59 9.49 -38.76
N THR A 863 12.65 10.28 -38.62
CA THR A 863 13.25 11.01 -39.74
C THR A 863 13.83 10.05 -40.77
N GLU A 864 14.55 9.01 -40.33
CA GLU A 864 15.11 8.00 -41.23
C GLU A 864 14.00 7.18 -41.93
N LEU A 865 12.97 6.78 -41.19
CA LEU A 865 11.80 6.08 -41.74
C LEU A 865 11.01 6.95 -42.73
N ALA A 866 11.09 8.28 -42.59
CA ALA A 866 10.52 9.24 -43.54
C ALA A 866 11.43 9.49 -44.76
N GLY A 867 12.56 8.80 -44.89
CA GLY A 867 13.50 8.91 -46.01
C GLY A 867 14.64 9.92 -45.79
N GLY A 868 14.75 10.49 -44.59
CA GLY A 868 15.87 11.36 -44.22
C GLY A 868 17.18 10.57 -44.06
N ALA A 869 18.30 11.30 -44.11
CA ALA A 869 19.62 10.71 -43.93
C ALA A 869 19.80 10.10 -42.53
N PRO A 870 20.61 9.03 -42.39
CA PRO A 870 21.04 8.51 -41.10
C PRO A 870 21.63 9.60 -40.21
N GLN A 871 21.25 9.60 -38.93
CA GLN A 871 21.67 10.63 -37.99
C GLN A 871 21.69 10.09 -36.55
N PHE A 872 22.43 10.79 -35.69
CA PHE A 872 22.50 10.49 -34.27
C PHE A 872 21.23 10.89 -33.49
N SER A 873 21.07 10.29 -32.30
CA SER A 873 20.07 10.71 -31.32
C SER A 873 20.63 11.76 -30.36
N LEU A 874 19.79 12.69 -29.93
CA LEU A 874 20.16 13.75 -28.99
C LEU A 874 20.50 13.20 -27.59
N MET A 875 19.95 12.03 -27.20
CA MET A 875 20.17 11.46 -25.87
C MET A 875 21.65 11.21 -25.56
N PRO A 876 22.41 10.46 -26.38
CA PRO A 876 23.85 10.29 -26.15
C PRO A 876 24.64 11.61 -26.09
N LEU A 877 24.19 12.65 -26.79
CA LEU A 877 24.81 13.97 -26.72
C LEU A 877 24.55 14.64 -25.35
N TRP A 878 23.36 14.47 -24.79
CA TRP A 878 23.11 14.86 -23.40
C TRP A 878 23.94 14.06 -22.42
N ASP A 879 24.14 12.76 -22.64
CA ASP A 879 25.00 11.94 -21.77
C ASP A 879 26.46 12.43 -21.78
N ILE A 880 26.99 12.84 -22.95
CA ILE A 880 28.30 13.50 -23.09
C ILE A 880 28.31 14.83 -22.31
N SER A 881 27.30 15.68 -22.54
CA SER A 881 27.21 17.00 -21.92
C SER A 881 27.10 16.92 -20.40
N TYR A 882 26.26 16.04 -19.86
CA TYR A 882 26.10 15.83 -18.41
C TYR A 882 27.33 15.25 -17.75
N ALA A 883 28.16 14.51 -18.49
CA ALA A 883 29.45 14.02 -18.01
C ALA A 883 30.55 15.10 -18.04
N GLY A 884 30.29 16.27 -18.67
CA GLY A 884 31.34 17.26 -18.93
C GLY A 884 32.47 16.71 -19.80
N ALA A 885 32.19 15.70 -20.62
CA ALA A 885 33.19 15.09 -21.48
C ALA A 885 33.44 15.98 -22.70
N ASP A 886 34.70 16.37 -22.93
CA ASP A 886 35.10 17.12 -24.11
C ASP A 886 35.19 16.19 -25.33
N LEU A 887 34.03 15.82 -25.86
CA LEU A 887 33.88 15.01 -27.05
C LEU A 887 33.13 15.78 -28.12
N SER A 888 33.85 16.18 -29.15
CA SER A 888 33.24 16.73 -30.35
C SER A 888 32.64 15.61 -31.20
N VAL A 889 31.42 15.83 -31.70
CA VAL A 889 30.81 14.95 -32.70
C VAL A 889 31.47 15.23 -34.04
N ARG A 890 32.17 14.23 -34.59
CA ARG A 890 32.98 14.40 -35.80
C ARG A 890 32.11 14.93 -36.95
N GLY A 891 32.53 16.04 -37.55
CA GLY A 891 31.88 16.65 -38.70
C GLY A 891 30.55 17.38 -38.41
N LEU A 892 30.00 17.33 -37.20
CA LEU A 892 28.72 17.98 -36.89
C LEU A 892 28.82 19.51 -36.99
N GLN A 893 29.81 20.11 -36.32
CA GLN A 893 29.99 21.56 -36.32
C GLN A 893 30.28 22.09 -37.73
N GLU A 894 31.07 21.35 -38.51
CA GLU A 894 31.37 21.68 -39.90
C GLU A 894 30.11 21.62 -40.77
N ARG A 895 29.28 20.57 -40.66
CA ARG A 895 28.01 20.45 -41.39
C ARG A 895 27.00 21.53 -40.98
N ILE A 896 26.98 21.94 -39.72
CA ILE A 896 26.15 23.06 -39.26
C ILE A 896 26.66 24.37 -39.88
N ARG A 897 27.94 24.70 -39.73
CA ARG A 897 28.54 25.94 -40.24
C ARG A 897 28.44 26.08 -41.76
N SER A 898 28.71 25.00 -42.49
CA SER A 898 28.58 24.94 -43.96
C SER A 898 27.12 24.89 -44.45
N ARG A 899 26.14 24.98 -43.55
CA ARG A 899 24.70 24.91 -43.87
C ARG A 899 24.34 23.66 -44.68
N TRP A 900 24.97 22.53 -44.37
CA TRP A 900 24.81 21.29 -45.11
C TRP A 900 23.39 20.71 -44.99
N PHE A 901 22.71 20.93 -43.86
CA PHE A 901 21.33 20.52 -43.66
C PHE A 901 20.38 21.53 -44.28
N GLU A 902 19.38 21.05 -45.01
CA GLU A 902 18.32 21.90 -45.58
C GLU A 902 17.36 22.41 -44.51
N ALA A 903 17.21 21.65 -43.42
CA ALA A 903 16.53 22.07 -42.21
C ALA A 903 17.09 21.32 -40.99
N VAL A 904 17.08 22.01 -39.84
CA VAL A 904 17.28 21.38 -38.52
C VAL A 904 15.96 21.48 -37.75
N MET A 905 15.45 20.39 -37.22
CA MET A 905 14.21 20.34 -36.44
C MET A 905 14.53 20.08 -34.98
N LEU A 906 14.42 21.11 -34.14
CA LEU A 906 14.83 21.07 -32.74
C LEU A 906 14.07 22.13 -31.90
N PRO A 907 13.70 21.85 -30.64
CA PRO A 907 13.18 22.87 -29.73
C PRO A 907 14.18 24.00 -29.53
N LEU A 908 13.69 25.22 -29.29
CA LEU A 908 14.53 26.40 -29.06
C LEU A 908 15.47 26.20 -27.88
N GLU A 909 14.96 25.58 -26.81
CA GLU A 909 15.64 25.31 -25.55
C GLU A 909 16.81 24.33 -25.72
N ASN A 910 16.77 23.53 -26.78
CA ASN A 910 17.79 22.55 -27.12
C ASN A 910 18.78 23.05 -28.18
N ALA A 911 18.58 24.24 -28.77
CA ALA A 911 19.48 24.80 -29.78
C ALA A 911 20.92 24.91 -29.29
N GLN A 912 21.12 25.23 -28.02
CA GLN A 912 22.44 25.29 -27.37
C GLN A 912 23.18 23.94 -27.34
N SER A 913 22.48 22.81 -27.49
CA SER A 913 23.11 21.49 -27.59
C SER A 913 23.79 21.27 -28.95
N LEU A 914 23.57 22.12 -29.95
CA LEU A 914 24.19 22.06 -31.27
C LEU A 914 25.05 23.31 -31.52
N PRO A 915 26.38 23.25 -31.28
CA PRO A 915 27.27 24.40 -31.45
C PRO A 915 27.19 25.01 -32.86
N GLY A 916 27.03 26.34 -32.92
CA GLY A 916 26.93 27.09 -34.18
C GLY A 916 25.55 27.08 -34.85
N LEU A 917 24.54 26.39 -34.29
CA LEU A 917 23.21 26.32 -34.91
C LEU A 917 22.58 27.71 -35.09
N ALA A 918 22.54 28.53 -34.03
CA ALA A 918 21.91 29.85 -34.08
C ALA A 918 22.67 30.87 -34.96
N GLU A 919 23.96 30.61 -35.21
CA GLU A 919 24.81 31.40 -36.11
C GLU A 919 24.52 31.06 -37.59
N ALA A 920 24.39 29.78 -37.91
CA ALA A 920 24.22 29.31 -39.28
C ALA A 920 22.74 29.20 -39.74
N TYR A 921 21.82 29.02 -38.80
CA TYR A 921 20.38 28.82 -39.05
C TYR A 921 19.53 29.79 -38.22
N GLU A 922 18.31 30.04 -38.69
CA GLU A 922 17.31 30.82 -37.99
C GLU A 922 16.00 30.02 -37.81
N PRO A 923 15.34 30.11 -36.64
CA PRO A 923 14.10 29.39 -36.39
C PRO A 923 12.95 30.10 -37.11
N ILE A 924 12.33 29.43 -38.08
CA ILE A 924 11.31 30.04 -38.96
C ILE A 924 9.90 29.74 -38.49
N ARG A 925 9.61 28.48 -38.17
CA ARG A 925 8.25 28.03 -37.82
C ARG A 925 8.26 26.83 -36.91
N VAL A 926 7.16 26.62 -36.21
CA VAL A 926 6.93 25.44 -35.38
C VAL A 926 6.24 24.35 -36.19
N VAL A 927 6.75 23.11 -36.07
CA VAL A 927 6.07 21.91 -36.58
C VAL A 927 5.57 21.10 -35.39
N PRO A 928 4.27 20.76 -35.34
CA PRO A 928 3.74 19.88 -34.32
C PRO A 928 4.43 18.52 -34.38
N ALA A 929 4.93 18.04 -33.24
CA ALA A 929 5.53 16.73 -33.11
C ALA A 929 4.66 15.83 -32.22
N PRO A 930 4.65 14.51 -32.47
CA PRO A 930 3.96 13.58 -31.60
C PRO A 930 4.53 13.65 -30.18
N GLN A 931 3.65 13.72 -29.19
CA GLN A 931 3.99 13.64 -27.78
C GLN A 931 4.30 12.18 -27.43
N MET A 932 5.40 11.97 -26.71
CA MET A 932 5.73 10.68 -26.15
C MET A 932 4.76 10.38 -25.00
N VAL A 933 4.27 9.14 -24.93
CA VAL A 933 3.27 8.72 -23.93
C VAL A 933 3.90 8.52 -22.55
N GLY A 934 5.19 8.18 -22.51
CA GLY A 934 6.00 8.16 -21.29
C GLY A 934 7.01 9.31 -21.28
N GLY A 935 7.09 10.04 -20.17
CA GLY A 935 8.12 11.04 -19.93
C GLY A 935 7.75 12.51 -20.18
N ASN A 936 8.80 13.35 -20.23
CA ASN A 936 8.71 14.81 -20.29
C ASN A 936 7.86 15.24 -21.49
N ARG A 937 6.96 16.21 -21.27
CA ARG A 937 6.23 16.86 -22.36
C ARG A 937 7.22 17.38 -23.38
N MET A 938 7.04 16.96 -24.63
CA MET A 938 7.90 17.39 -25.72
C MET A 938 7.62 18.85 -26.02
N LEU A 939 8.69 19.64 -26.06
CA LEU A 939 8.64 21.04 -26.46
C LEU A 939 8.32 21.12 -27.97
N PRO A 940 7.66 22.20 -28.43
CA PRO A 940 7.38 22.39 -29.85
C PRO A 940 8.67 22.35 -30.67
N LEU A 941 8.68 21.60 -31.79
CA LEU A 941 9.84 21.55 -32.67
C LEU A 941 9.87 22.79 -33.55
N TRP A 942 10.98 23.53 -33.52
CA TRP A 942 11.21 24.59 -34.49
C TRP A 942 11.94 24.06 -35.70
N VAL A 943 11.52 24.50 -36.87
CA VAL A 943 12.22 24.29 -38.14
C VAL A 943 13.20 25.46 -38.30
N TRP A 944 14.47 25.14 -38.20
CA TRP A 944 15.59 26.03 -38.41
C TRP A 944 16.03 25.92 -39.85
N LEU A 945 15.97 27.04 -40.59
CA LEU A 945 16.43 27.10 -41.97
C LEU A 945 17.77 27.82 -42.05
N PRO A 946 18.63 27.48 -43.03
CA PRO A 946 19.88 28.21 -43.25
C PRO A 946 19.60 29.71 -43.37
N ARG A 947 20.33 30.53 -42.61
CA ARG A 947 20.24 31.98 -42.77
C ARG A 947 20.62 32.31 -44.20
N LYS A 948 19.83 33.14 -44.89
CA LYS A 948 20.29 33.72 -46.15
C LYS A 948 21.53 34.54 -45.82
N ASP A 949 22.61 34.35 -46.57
CA ASP A 949 23.73 35.29 -46.46
C ASP A 949 23.13 36.68 -46.62
N ARG A 950 23.31 37.53 -45.62
CA ARG A 950 23.17 38.96 -45.82
C ARG A 950 24.24 39.28 -46.86
N GLN A 951 23.90 39.14 -48.14
CA GLN A 951 24.46 39.99 -49.17
C GLN A 951 24.10 41.39 -48.68
N GLY A 952 25.00 41.98 -47.88
CA GLY A 952 24.94 43.40 -47.65
C GLY A 952 24.89 44.04 -49.04
N PRO A 953 24.00 45.00 -49.29
CA PRO A 953 23.99 45.72 -50.56
C PRO A 953 25.33 46.43 -50.87
N ASP A 954 26.28 46.45 -49.93
CA ASP A 954 27.58 47.09 -50.04
C ASP A 954 28.76 46.09 -49.95
N GLY A 955 28.90 45.20 -50.94
CA GLY A 955 30.09 44.35 -51.14
C GLY A 955 30.64 44.55 -52.56
N PRO A 956 31.96 44.78 -52.74
CA PRO A 956 32.51 45.48 -53.89
C PRO A 956 32.42 44.66 -55.18
N ALA A 957 31.97 45.32 -56.24
CA ALA A 957 32.16 44.85 -57.61
C ALA A 957 33.67 44.84 -57.94
N GLY A 958 34.33 43.69 -57.82
CA GLY A 958 35.72 43.56 -58.26
C GLY A 958 36.35 42.21 -57.93
N ALA A 959 36.96 41.61 -58.95
CA ALA A 959 37.80 40.41 -58.96
C ALA A 959 37.06 39.07 -58.76
N GLU A 960 37.28 38.02 -59.55
CA GLU A 960 38.11 37.80 -60.72
C GLU A 960 37.63 36.48 -61.33
N ARG A 961 37.64 36.39 -62.65
CA ARG A 961 37.46 35.13 -63.38
C ARG A 961 38.58 34.16 -62.98
N SER A 962 38.25 32.96 -62.49
CA SER A 962 39.21 31.86 -62.39
C SER A 962 38.88 30.80 -63.46
N PRO A 963 39.88 30.25 -64.16
CA PRO A 963 39.71 29.57 -65.43
C PRO A 963 39.33 28.09 -65.26
N ALA A 964 38.78 27.56 -66.36
CA ALA A 964 38.54 26.15 -66.61
C ALA A 964 39.69 25.25 -66.14
N ARG A 965 39.33 24.10 -65.55
CA ARG A 965 40.15 22.90 -65.62
C ARG A 965 39.33 21.72 -66.13
N ARG A 966 39.87 21.14 -67.19
CA ARG A 966 39.66 19.78 -67.68
C ARG A 966 40.28 18.78 -66.69
N ASP A 967 39.79 17.55 -66.84
CA ASP A 967 40.19 16.25 -66.27
C ASP A 967 39.75 15.95 -64.84
#